data_AF-A0A8H3QLD6-F1
#
_entry.id   AF-A0A8H3QLD6-F1
#
_cell.length_a   1.000
_cell.length_b   1.000
_cell.length_c   1.000
_cell.angle_alpha   90.00
_cell.angle_beta   90.00
_cell.angle_gamma   90.00
#
_symmetry.space_group_name_H-M   'P 1'
#
loop_
_entity.id
_entity.type
_entity.pdbx_description
1 polymer ?
#
loop_
_entity_poly.entity_id
_entity_poly.type
_entity_poly.pdbx_seq_one_letter_code
_entity_poly.pdbx_strand_id
1 'polypeptide(L)'
;MNYNGLESDDPPYDRSILCNLENDGTLTHIKLPNILPEIFQIILRYIYGGNLSLDKYDTSDIIKILVAARELSLQELIPYLQSFLIKNKNTLQRCIPNIKFIKFTSKEFLKKVYPYKKVIPKELFKSLIERFLDNDYNPSDNLEQNLIASHGSIDSKIITIQHAELISKWIDKLDIMDEKKSFYDFKLIFRGSRDGFTPKKFHEICDNQSRTVTIVKVKDSNEILGGYNPIEWKSVYGFGITNNSFIFSFMNNNINDHIISRVKKEVYAINYWDRYGPSFGRSDLIINGTTFNSKSNYCRKIFYEKKIREASTNIQKYSSHFYIEILNDNEYYDIIIEVGNDPYVKAFRAHMITNILPEIFQIILGYIYGGNISLDEYESSDILKILIAANALSLQELIPHLQLFLINNKRKWLEQNFSSICQISFENESFLDFQKFCTKLISKKPEKIFNSPDFTLISENTLISLIRNNNLEMSEVQVWEHVLKWGIAQNPGLSSDPSNYSKDDFNALKNTLQQCIPFIKFFTLTSKEFLNNVFPYREILPNDLYMNLLKLFLNNDYNPSDEKSKPKKEKEAQPNEVDVKEEKPALKAKPKPKIKQYLLSPGSFDLNQWKRVYSNNDTRSTAIDWFWEHFDPKNYSIWRVDYRYNDELTKVFMSSNLIGGFFIRLERARKCAFGSLVVLGEDHANSIAGYFVIPGQEIPEEIYSVADFESYTFRKVDHTDPSVKSNFEDYIAWDGHLDGKKFADGKIFK
;
A
#
# COMPACT_ATOMS: atom_id res chain seq x y z
N MET A 1 1.66 18.00 76.06
CA MET A 1 2.35 16.75 76.42
C MET A 1 2.46 15.90 75.17
N ASN A 2 3.62 15.29 74.93
CA ASN A 2 3.82 14.31 73.85
C ASN A 2 3.29 12.94 74.31
N TYR A 3 2.66 12.16 73.42
CA TYR A 3 3.24 10.93 72.83
C TYR A 3 2.19 10.07 72.11
N ASN A 4 2.41 9.93 70.80
CA ASN A 4 2.24 8.77 69.91
C ASN A 4 1.16 7.70 70.14
N GLY A 5 0.43 7.41 69.05
CA GLY A 5 0.81 6.22 68.26
C GLY A 5 -0.27 5.16 68.00
N LEU A 6 -0.69 5.06 66.74
CA LEU A 6 -0.91 3.80 66.01
C LEU A 6 -1.09 4.11 64.51
N GLU A 7 -0.21 3.56 63.69
CA GLU A 7 -0.33 3.56 62.22
C GLU A 7 -1.26 2.42 61.78
N SER A 8 -2.04 2.63 60.71
CA SER A 8 -2.63 1.54 59.92
C SER A 8 -2.96 2.00 58.50
N ASP A 9 -2.17 1.49 57.55
CA ASP A 9 -2.44 1.31 56.12
C ASP A 9 -2.99 2.50 55.29
N ASP A 10 -2.06 3.30 54.75
CA ASP A 10 -2.30 4.04 53.51
C ASP A 10 -2.43 3.07 52.30
N PRO A 11 -3.32 3.34 51.32
CA PRO A 11 -3.46 2.49 50.14
C PRO A 11 -2.22 2.57 49.24
N PRO A 12 -1.75 1.45 48.65
CA PRO A 12 -0.42 1.34 48.03
C PRO A 12 -0.29 1.98 46.64
N TYR A 13 -1.28 2.75 46.18
CA TYR A 13 -1.29 3.36 44.85
C TYR A 13 -1.39 4.88 44.97
N ASP A 14 -0.37 5.54 44.41
CA ASP A 14 -0.14 6.98 44.49
C ASP A 14 -1.36 7.79 44.01
N ARG A 15 -1.88 8.66 44.88
CA ARG A 15 -3.02 9.55 44.60
C ARG A 15 -2.67 10.72 43.66
N SER A 16 -1.48 10.74 43.08
CA SER A 16 -1.02 11.78 42.13
C SER A 16 -1.65 11.72 40.73
N ILE A 17 -2.19 10.57 40.29
CA ILE A 17 -2.61 10.35 38.89
C ILE A 17 -3.77 11.28 38.44
N LEU A 18 -4.54 11.86 39.36
CA LEU A 18 -5.57 12.87 39.08
C LEU A 18 -5.13 14.33 39.28
N CYS A 19 -3.89 14.59 39.75
CA CYS A 19 -3.46 15.91 40.20
C CYS A 19 -2.77 16.79 39.13
N ASN A 20 -2.71 16.34 37.86
CA ASN A 20 -2.19 17.13 36.74
C ASN A 20 -3.28 17.74 35.83
N LEU A 21 -4.51 17.82 36.32
CA LEU A 21 -5.54 18.71 35.75
C LEU A 21 -5.54 19.98 36.59
N GLU A 22 -5.12 21.11 35.99
CA GLU A 22 -5.20 22.41 36.64
C GLU A 22 -6.66 22.73 36.99
N ASN A 23 -6.85 23.33 38.17
CA ASN A 23 -8.14 23.37 38.85
C ASN A 23 -8.73 24.78 38.81
N ASP A 24 -9.45 25.10 37.74
CA ASP A 24 -10.16 26.38 37.52
C ASP A 24 -11.68 26.27 37.72
N GLY A 25 -12.09 25.51 38.73
CA GLY A 25 -13.33 25.76 39.49
C GLY A 25 -14.66 25.56 38.75
N THR A 26 -14.66 25.01 37.53
CA THR A 26 -15.89 24.67 36.79
C THR A 26 -15.91 23.20 36.41
N LEU A 27 -17.11 22.59 36.48
CA LEU A 27 -17.33 21.16 36.26
C LEU A 27 -16.89 20.73 34.85
N THR A 28 -15.68 20.17 34.75
CA THR A 28 -15.08 19.73 33.49
C THR A 28 -15.75 18.44 32.99
N HIS A 29 -16.44 18.54 31.85
CA HIS A 29 -16.94 17.37 31.13
C HIS A 29 -15.78 16.60 30.48
N ILE A 30 -15.18 15.68 31.23
CA ILE A 30 -14.20 14.72 30.69
C ILE A 30 -14.89 13.83 29.64
N LYS A 31 -14.54 13.99 28.36
CA LYS A 31 -14.94 13.09 27.28
C LYS A 31 -13.81 12.12 26.97
N LEU A 32 -14.05 10.83 27.18
CA LEU A 32 -13.16 9.72 26.81
C LEU A 32 -13.79 8.93 25.64
N PRO A 33 -13.86 9.50 24.41
CA PRO A 33 -14.65 8.94 23.31
C PRO A 33 -14.17 7.56 22.83
N ASN A 34 -12.93 7.19 23.16
CA ASN A 34 -12.30 5.94 22.74
C ASN A 34 -12.45 4.80 23.77
N ILE A 35 -12.97 5.09 24.98
CA ILE A 35 -13.11 4.11 26.06
C ILE A 35 -14.59 3.74 26.22
N LEU A 36 -14.92 2.48 25.96
CA LEU A 36 -16.26 1.95 26.18
C LEU A 36 -16.64 2.02 27.68
N PRO A 37 -17.89 2.37 28.05
CA PRO A 37 -18.31 2.51 29.45
C PRO A 37 -18.02 1.28 30.31
N GLU A 38 -18.15 0.08 29.76
CA GLU A 38 -17.91 -1.19 30.43
C GLU A 38 -16.42 -1.37 30.76
N ILE A 39 -15.55 -0.94 29.86
CA ILE A 39 -14.08 -0.97 30.02
C ILE A 39 -13.64 0.10 31.04
N PHE A 40 -14.26 1.29 31.01
CA PHE A 40 -14.02 2.33 32.00
C PHE A 40 -14.41 1.87 33.41
N GLN A 41 -15.53 1.16 33.57
CA GLN A 41 -15.94 0.57 34.86
C GLN A 41 -14.95 -0.49 35.37
N ILE A 42 -14.34 -1.29 34.49
CA ILE A 42 -13.30 -2.24 34.85
C ILE A 42 -12.03 -1.52 35.34
N ILE A 43 -11.66 -0.41 34.68
CA ILE A 43 -10.51 0.41 35.08
C ILE A 43 -10.77 1.16 36.40
N LEU A 44 -11.98 1.71 36.62
CA LEU A 44 -12.35 2.30 37.90
C LEU A 44 -12.21 1.29 39.05
N ARG A 45 -12.63 0.03 38.85
CA ARG A 45 -12.43 -1.03 39.86
C ARG A 45 -10.96 -1.33 40.13
N TYR A 46 -10.09 -1.24 39.13
CA TYR A 46 -8.64 -1.37 39.34
C TYR A 46 -8.07 -0.15 40.09
N ILE A 47 -8.43 1.08 39.71
CA ILE A 47 -7.96 2.33 40.35
C ILE A 47 -8.37 2.37 41.84
N TYR A 48 -9.61 2.01 42.17
CA TYR A 48 -10.10 2.05 43.56
C TYR A 48 -9.83 0.76 44.36
N GLY A 49 -9.65 -0.39 43.69
CA GLY A 49 -9.51 -1.70 44.34
C GLY A 49 -8.12 -2.33 44.27
N GLY A 50 -7.18 -1.74 43.54
CA GLY A 50 -5.77 -2.16 43.44
C GLY A 50 -5.52 -3.52 42.77
N ASN A 51 -6.55 -4.24 42.32
CA ASN A 51 -6.41 -5.60 41.79
C ASN A 51 -7.35 -5.86 40.60
N LEU A 52 -6.82 -6.49 39.55
CA LEU A 52 -7.55 -6.85 38.33
C LEU A 52 -7.30 -8.31 37.95
N SER A 53 -8.24 -9.19 38.29
CA SER A 53 -8.22 -10.60 37.85
C SER A 53 -8.57 -10.70 36.37
N LEU A 54 -7.58 -11.10 35.54
CA LEU A 54 -7.71 -11.18 34.08
C LEU A 54 -8.41 -12.45 33.59
N ASP A 55 -8.47 -13.50 34.42
CA ASP A 55 -9.00 -14.82 34.05
C ASP A 55 -10.53 -14.83 33.79
N LYS A 56 -11.20 -13.69 33.99
CA LYS A 56 -12.65 -13.49 33.80
C LYS A 56 -13.00 -12.72 32.51
N TYR A 57 -12.00 -12.29 31.73
CA TYR A 57 -12.18 -11.48 30.52
C TYR A 57 -11.61 -12.20 29.29
N ASP A 58 -12.19 -11.96 28.12
CA ASP A 58 -11.65 -12.52 26.89
C ASP A 58 -10.45 -11.70 26.36
N THR A 59 -9.70 -12.28 25.41
CA THR A 59 -8.52 -11.62 24.82
C THR A 59 -8.85 -10.28 24.15
N SER A 60 -10.06 -10.10 23.61
CA SER A 60 -10.47 -8.84 23.01
C SER A 60 -10.71 -7.77 24.07
N ASP A 61 -11.32 -8.13 25.19
CA ASP A 61 -11.58 -7.22 26.30
C ASP A 61 -10.31 -6.84 27.04
N ILE A 62 -9.37 -7.79 27.23
CA ILE A 62 -8.03 -7.51 27.77
C ILE A 62 -7.25 -6.53 26.89
N ILE A 63 -7.41 -6.61 25.55
CA ILE A 63 -6.82 -5.62 24.63
C ILE A 63 -7.52 -4.25 24.76
N LYS A 64 -8.85 -4.19 24.91
CA LYS A 64 -9.57 -2.92 25.16
C LYS A 64 -9.15 -2.29 26.49
N ILE A 65 -9.02 -3.09 27.55
CA ILE A 65 -8.52 -2.65 28.86
C ILE A 65 -7.09 -2.12 28.73
N LEU A 66 -6.22 -2.78 27.93
CA LEU A 66 -4.85 -2.29 27.67
C LEU A 66 -4.83 -0.95 26.90
N VAL A 67 -5.71 -0.76 25.93
CA VAL A 67 -5.85 0.52 25.20
C VAL A 67 -6.32 1.62 26.16
N ALA A 68 -7.38 1.36 26.94
CA ALA A 68 -7.91 2.34 27.89
C ALA A 68 -6.96 2.62 29.07
N ALA A 69 -6.19 1.62 29.53
CA ALA A 69 -5.13 1.81 30.52
C ALA A 69 -3.97 2.68 29.97
N ARG A 70 -3.68 2.59 28.67
CA ARG A 70 -2.72 3.47 27.99
C ARG A 70 -3.24 4.89 27.86
N GLU A 71 -4.50 5.09 27.48
CA GLU A 71 -5.10 6.43 27.39
C GLU A 71 -5.19 7.11 28.76
N LEU A 72 -5.48 6.35 29.83
CA LEU A 72 -5.51 6.83 31.22
C LEU A 72 -4.14 6.81 31.91
N SER A 73 -3.04 6.60 31.15
CA SER A 73 -1.65 6.63 31.62
C SER A 73 -1.33 5.73 32.83
N LEU A 74 -2.02 4.59 32.98
CA LEU A 74 -1.86 3.64 34.07
C LEU A 74 -0.60 2.77 33.88
N GLN A 75 0.57 3.36 34.16
CA GLN A 75 1.89 2.79 33.85
C GLN A 75 2.15 1.39 34.43
N GLU A 76 1.54 1.05 35.57
CA GLU A 76 1.75 -0.25 36.24
C GLU A 76 0.86 -1.37 35.67
N LEU A 77 -0.32 -1.02 35.17
CA LEU A 77 -1.28 -1.96 34.59
C LEU A 77 -0.85 -2.45 33.20
N ILE A 78 -0.17 -1.58 32.44
CA ILE A 78 0.25 -1.84 31.06
C ILE A 78 1.23 -3.04 30.95
N PRO A 79 2.34 -3.12 31.72
CA PRO A 79 3.23 -4.29 31.70
C PRO A 79 2.55 -5.59 32.13
N TYR A 80 1.63 -5.53 33.10
CA TYR A 80 0.89 -6.70 33.59
C TYR A 80 -0.01 -7.30 32.50
N LEU A 81 -0.82 -6.46 31.84
CA LEU A 81 -1.67 -6.85 30.71
C LEU A 81 -0.85 -7.38 29.53
N GLN A 82 0.26 -6.71 29.17
CA GLN A 82 1.15 -7.16 28.10
C GLN A 82 1.77 -8.53 28.42
N SER A 83 2.24 -8.75 29.65
CA SER A 83 2.79 -10.02 30.11
C SER A 83 1.75 -11.16 30.03
N PHE A 84 0.51 -10.90 30.44
CA PHE A 84 -0.59 -11.87 30.36
C PHE A 84 -0.94 -12.25 28.91
N LEU A 85 -1.04 -11.27 28.00
CA LEU A 85 -1.30 -11.50 26.58
C LEU A 85 -0.18 -12.31 25.91
N ILE A 86 1.09 -12.01 26.22
CA ILE A 86 2.26 -12.74 25.72
C ILE A 86 2.26 -14.19 26.26
N LYS A 87 2.01 -14.36 27.56
CA LYS A 87 1.97 -15.67 28.22
C LYS A 87 0.92 -16.60 27.59
N ASN A 88 -0.31 -16.11 27.37
CA ASN A 88 -1.39 -16.93 26.80
C ASN A 88 -1.21 -17.25 25.31
N LYS A 89 -0.68 -16.32 24.51
CA LYS A 89 -0.33 -16.59 23.10
C LYS A 89 0.69 -17.74 22.99
N ASN A 90 1.72 -17.71 23.83
CA ASN A 90 2.76 -18.74 23.86
C ASN A 90 2.23 -20.10 24.37
N THR A 91 1.28 -20.11 25.31
CA THR A 91 0.66 -21.35 25.81
C THR A 91 -0.19 -22.04 24.73
N LEU A 92 -1.04 -21.32 23.99
CA LEU A 92 -1.81 -21.91 22.90
C LEU A 92 -0.92 -22.44 21.77
N GLN A 93 0.14 -21.71 21.43
CA GLN A 93 1.12 -22.13 20.42
C GLN A 93 1.86 -23.41 20.82
N ARG A 94 2.10 -23.65 22.12
CA ARG A 94 2.63 -24.92 22.66
C ARG A 94 1.63 -26.08 22.61
N CYS A 95 0.33 -25.82 22.61
CA CYS A 95 -0.69 -26.86 22.54
C CYS A 95 -0.96 -27.35 21.10
N ILE A 96 -0.76 -26.51 20.09
CA ILE A 96 -1.06 -26.83 18.68
C ILE A 96 -0.37 -28.12 18.17
N PRO A 97 0.93 -28.38 18.43
CA PRO A 97 1.59 -29.64 18.03
C PRO A 97 1.01 -30.91 18.67
N ASN A 98 0.21 -30.78 19.73
CA ASN A 98 -0.43 -31.92 20.42
C ASN A 98 -1.83 -32.24 19.85
N ILE A 99 -2.35 -31.42 18.94
CA ILE A 99 -3.65 -31.63 18.29
C ILE A 99 -3.44 -32.54 17.08
N LYS A 100 -4.03 -33.75 17.10
CA LYS A 100 -3.99 -34.69 15.97
C LYS A 100 -4.93 -34.24 14.85
N PHE A 101 -4.56 -33.19 14.12
CA PHE A 101 -5.36 -32.62 13.03
C PHE A 101 -5.72 -33.64 11.94
N ILE A 102 -4.88 -34.66 11.73
CA ILE A 102 -5.11 -35.78 10.82
C ILE A 102 -6.47 -36.46 11.06
N LYS A 103 -6.95 -36.50 12.32
CA LYS A 103 -8.20 -37.17 12.73
C LYS A 103 -9.50 -36.40 12.42
N PHE A 104 -9.41 -35.13 12.01
CA PHE A 104 -10.60 -34.36 11.64
C PHE A 104 -11.01 -34.71 10.20
N THR A 105 -12.32 -34.68 9.91
CA THR A 105 -12.84 -34.61 8.53
C THR A 105 -12.76 -33.18 7.97
N SER A 106 -12.80 -32.97 6.65
CA SER A 106 -12.75 -31.61 6.04
C SER A 106 -13.84 -30.68 6.60
N LYS A 107 -15.05 -31.24 6.81
CA LYS A 107 -16.21 -30.57 7.42
C LYS A 107 -15.98 -30.19 8.89
N GLU A 108 -15.30 -31.04 9.65
CA GLU A 108 -14.93 -30.72 11.04
C GLU A 108 -13.75 -29.78 11.14
N PHE A 109 -12.76 -29.88 10.26
CA PHE A 109 -11.68 -28.91 10.17
C PHE A 109 -12.24 -27.51 9.88
N LEU A 110 -13.12 -27.38 8.89
CA LEU A 110 -13.79 -26.11 8.57
C LEU A 110 -14.60 -25.54 9.74
N LYS A 111 -15.24 -26.37 10.57
CA LYS A 111 -16.07 -25.92 11.71
C LYS A 111 -15.31 -25.72 13.02
N LYS A 112 -14.32 -26.58 13.32
CA LYS A 112 -13.66 -26.68 14.63
C LYS A 112 -12.23 -26.14 14.63
N VAL A 113 -11.54 -26.11 13.49
CA VAL A 113 -10.11 -25.73 13.38
C VAL A 113 -9.93 -24.39 12.65
N TYR A 114 -10.60 -24.21 11.51
CA TYR A 114 -10.52 -23.00 10.69
C TYR A 114 -10.80 -21.68 11.44
N PRO A 115 -11.73 -21.59 12.42
CA PRO A 115 -11.93 -20.37 13.21
C PRO A 115 -10.66 -19.89 13.92
N TYR A 116 -9.75 -20.81 14.27
CA TYR A 116 -8.51 -20.55 14.99
C TYR A 116 -7.30 -20.33 14.08
N LYS A 117 -7.50 -20.15 12.76
CA LYS A 117 -6.43 -19.96 11.75
C LYS A 117 -5.39 -18.88 12.06
N LYS A 118 -5.72 -17.89 12.89
CA LYS A 118 -4.80 -16.83 13.33
C LYS A 118 -3.77 -17.29 14.39
N VAL A 119 -4.00 -18.44 15.02
CA VAL A 119 -3.17 -19.01 16.11
C VAL A 119 -2.31 -20.17 15.60
N ILE A 120 -2.79 -20.88 14.57
CA ILE A 120 -2.08 -21.99 13.91
C ILE A 120 -0.90 -21.42 13.09
N PRO A 121 0.31 -22.02 13.13
CA PRO A 121 1.43 -21.64 12.27
C PRO A 121 1.04 -21.67 10.79
N LYS A 122 1.49 -20.68 10.00
CA LYS A 122 1.07 -20.50 8.60
C LYS A 122 1.30 -21.76 7.75
N GLU A 123 2.49 -22.36 7.83
CA GLU A 123 2.84 -23.55 7.05
C GLU A 123 1.99 -24.78 7.43
N LEU A 124 1.75 -24.98 8.73
CA LEU A 124 0.86 -26.04 9.21
C LEU A 124 -0.59 -25.80 8.75
N PHE A 125 -1.05 -24.55 8.77
CA PHE A 125 -2.39 -24.21 8.30
C PHE A 125 -2.53 -24.41 6.79
N LYS A 126 -1.49 -24.10 6.00
CA LYS A 126 -1.42 -24.31 4.56
C LYS A 126 -1.47 -25.81 4.21
N SER A 127 -0.62 -26.65 4.82
CA SER A 127 -0.60 -28.09 4.55
C SER A 127 -1.88 -28.81 4.99
N LEU A 128 -2.53 -28.35 6.06
CA LEU A 128 -3.85 -28.85 6.44
C LEU A 128 -4.92 -28.51 5.40
N ILE A 129 -4.91 -27.29 4.85
CA ILE A 129 -5.84 -26.90 3.77
C ILE A 129 -5.60 -27.73 2.50
N GLU A 130 -4.34 -27.93 2.09
CA GLU A 130 -3.96 -28.78 0.96
C GLU A 130 -4.54 -30.20 1.11
N ARG A 131 -4.27 -30.86 2.25
CA ARG A 131 -4.77 -32.21 2.56
C ARG A 131 -6.29 -32.33 2.58
N PHE A 132 -7.01 -31.28 2.98
CA PHE A 132 -8.47 -31.31 3.05
C PHE A 132 -9.17 -30.93 1.74
N LEU A 133 -8.44 -30.39 0.75
CA LEU A 133 -8.91 -30.06 -0.60
C LEU A 133 -8.57 -31.16 -1.63
N ASP A 134 -7.46 -31.87 -1.46
CA ASP A 134 -7.07 -33.02 -2.28
C ASP A 134 -6.95 -34.29 -1.40
N ASN A 135 -7.90 -35.22 -1.54
CA ASN A 135 -7.91 -36.46 -0.74
C ASN A 135 -6.78 -37.43 -1.11
N ASP A 136 -6.14 -37.25 -2.27
CA ASP A 136 -4.99 -38.05 -2.69
C ASP A 136 -3.66 -37.46 -2.16
N TYR A 137 -3.70 -36.27 -1.54
CA TYR A 137 -2.55 -35.65 -0.88
C TYR A 137 -2.24 -36.40 0.42
N ASN A 138 -1.30 -37.35 0.33
CA ASN A 138 -0.75 -38.04 1.48
C ASN A 138 0.48 -37.26 1.99
N PRO A 139 0.39 -36.46 3.07
CA PRO A 139 1.54 -35.76 3.60
C PRO A 139 2.55 -36.80 4.08
N SER A 140 3.75 -36.84 3.50
CA SER A 140 4.79 -37.77 3.92
C SER A 140 4.98 -37.70 5.44
N ASP A 141 5.07 -38.85 6.12
CA ASP A 141 5.02 -39.01 7.60
C ASP A 141 6.02 -38.14 8.40
N ASN A 142 6.96 -37.49 7.73
CA ASN A 142 7.92 -36.55 8.29
C ASN A 142 7.37 -35.15 8.63
N LEU A 143 6.22 -34.70 8.12
CA LEU A 143 5.83 -33.29 8.34
C LEU A 143 5.40 -32.98 9.79
N GLU A 144 4.63 -33.86 10.45
CA GLU A 144 4.32 -33.71 11.88
C GLU A 144 5.57 -33.91 12.77
N GLN A 145 6.54 -34.74 12.36
CA GLN A 145 7.77 -34.98 13.12
C GLN A 145 8.80 -33.85 12.98
N ASN A 146 8.98 -33.29 11.79
CA ASN A 146 9.95 -32.21 11.54
C ASN A 146 9.57 -30.89 12.23
N LEU A 147 8.27 -30.64 12.45
CA LEU A 147 7.78 -29.47 13.19
C LEU A 147 8.03 -29.56 14.71
N ILE A 148 8.31 -30.75 15.26
CA ILE A 148 8.67 -30.93 16.68
C ILE A 148 10.13 -30.51 16.92
N ALA A 149 10.98 -30.49 15.89
CA ALA A 149 12.43 -30.33 16.02
C ALA A 149 13.01 -28.95 15.65
N SER A 150 12.21 -27.98 15.16
CA SER A 150 12.72 -26.89 14.33
C SER A 150 12.27 -25.45 14.66
N HIS A 151 12.14 -25.08 15.94
CA HIS A 151 12.05 -23.66 16.35
C HIS A 151 13.02 -23.32 17.49
N GLY A 152 14.27 -23.02 17.12
CA GLY A 152 15.27 -22.46 18.04
C GLY A 152 14.87 -21.05 18.49
N SER A 153 14.77 -20.83 19.79
CA SER A 153 14.41 -19.52 20.38
C SER A 153 15.64 -18.66 20.60
N ILE A 154 15.80 -17.56 19.86
CA ILE A 154 16.90 -16.61 20.08
C ILE A 154 16.58 -15.57 21.17
N ASP A 155 17.36 -15.54 22.26
CA ASP A 155 17.25 -14.53 23.34
C ASP A 155 17.97 -13.21 22.95
N SER A 156 17.41 -12.51 21.95
CA SER A 156 17.91 -11.22 21.47
C SER A 156 16.84 -10.13 21.48
N LYS A 157 17.27 -8.91 21.84
CA LYS A 157 16.48 -7.67 21.70
C LYS A 157 16.95 -6.81 20.51
N ILE A 158 17.92 -7.29 19.73
CA ILE A 158 18.56 -6.53 18.64
C ILE A 158 18.24 -7.14 17.28
N ILE A 159 18.27 -8.47 17.16
CA ILE A 159 18.03 -9.20 15.91
C ILE A 159 16.80 -10.11 16.01
N THR A 160 16.10 -10.31 14.90
CA THR A 160 14.96 -11.25 14.78
C THR A 160 15.45 -12.65 14.43
N ILE A 161 14.53 -13.63 14.42
CA ILE A 161 14.84 -15.00 14.00
C ILE A 161 15.38 -15.07 12.55
N GLN A 162 14.82 -14.26 11.63
CA GLN A 162 15.26 -14.19 10.23
C GLN A 162 16.72 -13.72 10.06
N HIS A 163 17.17 -12.78 10.91
CA HIS A 163 18.57 -12.37 10.93
C HIS A 163 19.47 -13.51 11.41
N ALA A 164 19.02 -14.28 12.42
CA ALA A 164 19.76 -15.44 12.93
C ALA A 164 19.83 -16.59 11.91
N GLU A 165 18.76 -16.81 11.12
CA GLU A 165 18.71 -17.74 9.99
C GLU A 165 19.71 -17.36 8.90
N LEU A 166 19.77 -16.08 8.51
CA LEU A 166 20.69 -15.61 7.48
C LEU A 166 22.15 -15.69 7.94
N ILE A 167 22.45 -15.29 9.18
CA ILE A 167 23.77 -15.51 9.80
C ILE A 167 24.12 -17.01 9.83
N SER A 168 23.13 -17.87 10.09
CA SER A 168 23.30 -19.33 10.08
C SER A 168 23.60 -19.90 8.68
N LYS A 169 23.14 -19.28 7.59
CA LYS A 169 23.56 -19.65 6.22
C LYS A 169 24.99 -19.20 5.94
N TRP A 170 25.37 -17.99 6.39
CA TRP A 170 26.71 -17.44 6.17
C TRP A 170 27.84 -18.21 6.87
N ILE A 171 27.57 -18.79 8.05
CA ILE A 171 28.46 -19.69 8.78
C ILE A 171 28.77 -20.95 7.95
N ASP A 172 27.74 -21.55 7.35
CA ASP A 172 27.87 -22.76 6.53
C ASP A 172 28.31 -22.48 5.08
N LYS A 173 28.53 -21.21 4.73
CA LYS A 173 28.87 -20.73 3.38
C LYS A 173 27.81 -21.08 2.31
N LEU A 174 26.56 -21.24 2.74
CA LEU A 174 25.40 -21.41 1.87
C LEU A 174 24.97 -20.07 1.26
N ASP A 175 24.38 -20.12 0.07
CA ASP A 175 23.79 -18.95 -0.57
C ASP A 175 22.41 -18.62 0.03
N ILE A 176 21.90 -17.42 -0.22
CA ILE A 176 20.61 -16.95 0.28
C ILE A 176 19.45 -17.85 -0.19
N MET A 177 19.57 -18.42 -1.39
CA MET A 177 18.58 -19.30 -2.01
C MET A 177 18.65 -20.77 -1.53
N ASP A 178 19.70 -21.19 -0.82
CA ASP A 178 19.86 -22.59 -0.41
C ASP A 178 18.92 -22.97 0.74
N GLU A 179 18.24 -24.11 0.63
CA GLU A 179 17.44 -24.68 1.71
C GLU A 179 18.32 -25.25 2.84
N LYS A 180 18.17 -24.73 4.06
CA LYS A 180 18.94 -25.19 5.21
C LYS A 180 18.22 -26.32 5.96
N LYS A 181 18.90 -27.46 6.15
CA LYS A 181 18.34 -28.65 6.82
C LYS A 181 18.40 -28.64 8.36
N SER A 182 19.08 -27.68 8.99
CA SER A 182 19.19 -27.57 10.46
C SER A 182 19.45 -26.15 10.94
N PHE A 183 18.86 -25.77 12.08
CA PHE A 183 19.08 -24.46 12.71
C PHE A 183 20.18 -24.55 13.77
N TYR A 184 20.96 -23.48 13.94
CA TYR A 184 21.87 -23.35 15.08
C TYR A 184 21.11 -22.89 16.33
N ASP A 185 21.43 -23.48 17.49
CA ASP A 185 20.91 -23.01 18.78
C ASP A 185 21.76 -21.84 19.31
N PHE A 186 21.17 -20.64 19.35
CA PHE A 186 21.86 -19.40 19.73
C PHE A 186 21.81 -19.17 21.24
N LYS A 187 22.71 -19.82 21.97
CA LYS A 187 22.89 -19.60 23.41
C LYS A 187 23.54 -18.25 23.71
N LEU A 188 22.83 -17.38 24.42
CA LEU A 188 23.34 -16.08 24.87
C LEU A 188 24.41 -16.24 25.98
N ILE A 189 25.68 -16.00 25.64
CA ILE A 189 26.79 -16.01 26.61
C ILE A 189 26.97 -14.64 27.29
N PHE A 190 27.00 -13.55 26.53
CA PHE A 190 27.30 -12.20 27.01
C PHE A 190 26.26 -11.19 26.49
N ARG A 191 25.79 -10.31 27.38
CA ARG A 191 24.86 -9.21 27.08
C ARG A 191 25.32 -7.99 27.87
N GLY A 192 25.88 -6.98 27.19
CA GLY A 192 26.50 -5.84 27.88
C GLY A 192 25.55 -5.01 28.77
N SER A 193 24.23 -5.06 28.55
CA SER A 193 23.23 -4.46 29.46
C SER A 193 22.89 -5.31 30.70
N ARG A 194 23.34 -6.57 30.75
CA ARG A 194 23.26 -7.48 31.91
C ARG A 194 24.60 -7.57 32.63
N ASP A 195 25.68 -7.76 31.87
CA ASP A 195 26.99 -8.11 32.39
C ASP A 195 27.91 -6.89 32.59
N GLY A 196 27.66 -5.81 31.84
CA GLY A 196 28.49 -4.61 31.79
C GLY A 196 29.19 -4.43 30.44
N PHE A 197 29.51 -3.18 30.12
CA PHE A 197 30.03 -2.76 28.81
C PHE A 197 31.55 -2.49 28.85
N THR A 198 32.35 -3.52 29.21
CA THR A 198 33.82 -3.41 29.34
C THR A 198 34.57 -4.62 28.73
N PRO A 199 35.77 -4.42 28.13
CA PRO A 199 36.67 -5.48 27.66
C PRO A 199 36.99 -6.52 28.73
N LYS A 200 37.27 -6.07 29.96
CA LYS A 200 37.55 -6.97 31.09
C LYS A 200 36.40 -7.96 31.32
N LYS A 201 35.16 -7.47 31.35
CA LYS A 201 33.98 -8.33 31.54
C LYS A 201 33.74 -9.26 30.35
N PHE A 202 34.03 -8.79 29.14
CA PHE A 202 33.99 -9.63 27.95
C PHE A 202 34.97 -10.80 28.07
N HIS A 203 36.26 -10.54 28.35
CA HIS A 203 37.26 -11.61 28.51
C HIS A 203 36.95 -12.54 29.71
N GLU A 204 36.45 -12.02 30.84
CA GLU A 204 35.97 -12.82 31.98
C GLU A 204 34.86 -13.84 31.62
N ILE A 205 34.09 -13.62 30.55
CA ILE A 205 32.93 -14.45 30.17
C ILE A 205 33.15 -15.22 28.85
N CYS A 206 33.83 -14.61 27.88
CA CYS A 206 33.90 -15.08 26.50
C CYS A 206 35.23 -15.75 26.13
N ASP A 207 36.29 -15.60 26.92
CA ASP A 207 37.55 -16.29 26.62
C ASP A 207 37.38 -17.81 26.69
N ASN A 208 38.11 -18.50 25.82
CA ASN A 208 37.98 -19.93 25.52
C ASN A 208 36.62 -20.33 24.91
N GLN A 209 35.69 -19.40 24.65
CA GLN A 209 34.49 -19.66 23.86
C GLN A 209 34.80 -19.53 22.37
N SER A 210 34.47 -20.57 21.60
CA SER A 210 34.57 -20.59 20.13
C SER A 210 33.18 -20.61 19.48
N ARG A 211 33.11 -20.46 18.15
CA ARG A 211 31.86 -20.43 17.35
C ARG A 211 30.86 -19.38 17.86
N THR A 212 31.34 -18.17 18.13
CA THR A 212 30.55 -17.08 18.73
C THR A 212 30.10 -16.08 17.68
N VAL A 213 28.87 -15.58 17.80
CA VAL A 213 28.36 -14.45 17.00
C VAL A 213 28.23 -13.22 17.88
N THR A 214 28.87 -12.13 17.45
CA THR A 214 28.78 -10.80 18.06
C THR A 214 27.69 -9.99 17.37
N ILE A 215 26.79 -9.39 18.15
CA ILE A 215 25.72 -8.50 17.68
C ILE A 215 25.84 -7.17 18.42
N VAL A 216 25.91 -6.06 17.68
CA VAL A 216 26.01 -4.69 18.21
C VAL A 216 25.00 -3.80 17.51
N LYS A 217 24.06 -3.22 18.26
CA LYS A 217 23.20 -2.16 17.73
C LYS A 217 23.94 -0.82 17.79
N VAL A 218 23.96 -0.09 16.68
CA VAL A 218 24.49 1.26 16.63
C VAL A 218 23.53 2.19 17.39
N LYS A 219 24.06 3.00 18.30
CA LYS A 219 23.25 3.91 19.11
C LYS A 219 22.58 4.95 18.19
N ASP A 220 21.29 5.19 18.42
CA ASP A 220 20.50 6.20 17.70
C ASP A 220 20.31 5.95 16.19
N SER A 221 20.52 4.71 15.72
CA SER A 221 20.10 4.27 14.38
C SER A 221 19.48 2.86 14.41
N ASN A 222 18.96 2.41 13.26
CA ASN A 222 18.51 1.03 13.04
C ASN A 222 19.58 0.18 12.34
N GLU A 223 20.84 0.61 12.42
CA GLU A 223 21.99 -0.13 11.90
C GLU A 223 22.47 -1.15 12.94
N ILE A 224 22.68 -2.38 12.50
CA ILE A 224 23.21 -3.47 13.32
C ILE A 224 24.53 -3.90 12.70
N LEU A 225 25.59 -3.96 13.52
CA LEU A 225 26.91 -4.46 13.14
C LEU A 225 27.18 -5.77 13.87
N GLY A 226 27.99 -6.63 13.28
CA GLY A 226 28.36 -7.89 13.93
C GLY A 226 29.49 -8.64 13.25
N GLY A 227 29.82 -9.79 13.82
CA GLY A 227 30.80 -10.70 13.27
C GLY A 227 30.76 -12.08 13.92
N TYR A 228 31.17 -13.09 13.16
CA TYR A 228 31.26 -14.48 13.60
C TYR A 228 32.71 -14.87 13.82
N ASN A 229 33.05 -15.31 15.03
CA ASN A 229 34.36 -15.88 15.35
C ASN A 229 34.25 -17.41 15.49
N PRO A 230 34.80 -18.21 14.55
CA PRO A 230 34.78 -19.67 14.62
C PRO A 230 35.76 -20.26 15.65
N ILE A 231 36.76 -19.50 16.08
CA ILE A 231 37.84 -19.95 17.00
C ILE A 231 37.67 -19.32 18.39
N GLU A 232 38.46 -19.78 19.36
CA GLU A 232 38.41 -19.29 20.76
C GLU A 232 38.78 -17.81 20.88
N TRP A 233 38.08 -17.04 21.72
CA TRP A 233 38.60 -15.77 22.23
C TRP A 233 39.72 -15.99 23.26
N LYS A 234 40.69 -15.06 23.28
CA LYS A 234 41.85 -15.06 24.18
C LYS A 234 42.23 -13.61 24.52
N SER A 235 42.73 -13.38 25.72
CA SER A 235 43.33 -12.11 26.17
C SER A 235 44.87 -12.15 26.08
N VAL A 236 45.43 -12.17 24.87
CA VAL A 236 46.89 -12.24 24.63
C VAL A 236 47.35 -11.30 23.51
N TYR A 237 48.60 -10.84 23.57
CA TYR A 237 49.13 -10.01 22.48
C TYR A 237 49.34 -10.84 21.19
N GLY A 238 48.41 -10.70 20.25
CA GLY A 238 48.47 -11.41 18.96
C GLY A 238 47.14 -11.40 18.20
N PHE A 239 47.07 -12.21 17.15
CA PHE A 239 45.89 -12.39 16.32
C PHE A 239 45.56 -13.88 16.17
N GLY A 240 44.27 -14.19 16.09
CA GLY A 240 43.76 -15.51 15.73
C GLY A 240 43.72 -15.71 14.22
N ILE A 241 44.22 -16.86 13.76
CA ILE A 241 44.30 -17.23 12.35
C ILE A 241 43.05 -18.00 11.94
N THR A 242 42.24 -17.47 11.02
CA THR A 242 41.10 -18.20 10.41
C THR A 242 40.60 -17.55 9.12
N ASN A 243 40.06 -18.35 8.20
CA ASN A 243 39.29 -17.89 7.01
C ASN A 243 37.77 -18.04 7.14
N ASN A 244 37.28 -18.65 8.22
CA ASN A 244 35.86 -18.88 8.43
C ASN A 244 35.17 -17.76 9.22
N SER A 245 35.94 -16.75 9.66
CA SER A 245 35.40 -15.52 10.24
C SER A 245 34.80 -14.61 9.17
N PHE A 246 33.77 -13.85 9.55
CA PHE A 246 33.18 -12.79 8.72
C PHE A 246 32.62 -11.69 9.62
N ILE A 247 32.58 -10.47 9.10
CA ILE A 247 31.88 -9.32 9.70
C ILE A 247 30.71 -8.90 8.81
N PHE A 248 29.70 -8.30 9.40
CA PHE A 248 28.49 -7.92 8.68
C PHE A 248 27.84 -6.65 9.22
N SER A 249 26.98 -6.06 8.38
CA SER A 249 26.03 -5.03 8.76
C SER A 249 24.64 -5.29 8.19
N PHE A 250 23.62 -4.79 8.89
CA PHE A 250 22.23 -4.70 8.45
C PHE A 250 21.76 -3.26 8.59
N MET A 251 21.06 -2.74 7.59
CA MET A 251 20.44 -1.43 7.66
C MET A 251 18.92 -1.54 7.91
N ASN A 252 18.36 -0.61 8.69
CA ASN A 252 16.91 -0.49 8.93
C ASN A 252 16.18 -1.75 9.47
N ASN A 253 16.91 -2.69 10.09
CA ASN A 253 16.43 -4.04 10.44
C ASN A 253 15.89 -4.87 9.24
N ASN A 254 16.25 -4.51 8.01
CA ASN A 254 15.90 -5.25 6.80
C ASN A 254 16.97 -6.32 6.53
N ILE A 255 16.55 -7.57 6.33
CA ILE A 255 17.48 -8.67 5.98
C ILE A 255 18.01 -8.55 4.55
N ASN A 256 17.33 -7.81 3.67
CA ASN A 256 17.75 -7.63 2.28
C ASN A 256 18.87 -6.57 2.15
N ASP A 257 18.84 -5.53 2.99
CA ASP A 257 19.85 -4.46 3.02
C ASP A 257 21.02 -4.83 3.95
N HIS A 258 21.75 -5.89 3.58
CA HIS A 258 22.88 -6.41 4.36
C HIS A 258 24.20 -6.32 3.61
N ILE A 259 25.31 -6.22 4.36
CA ILE A 259 26.66 -6.40 3.84
C ILE A 259 27.30 -7.53 4.62
N ILE A 260 27.74 -8.60 3.93
CA ILE A 260 28.70 -9.57 4.46
C ILE A 260 30.09 -9.31 3.88
N SER A 261 31.09 -9.39 4.74
CA SER A 261 32.51 -9.17 4.44
C SER A 261 33.32 -10.31 5.07
N ARG A 262 33.97 -11.16 4.28
CA ARG A 262 34.78 -12.28 4.79
C ARG A 262 36.25 -11.86 4.98
N VAL A 263 37.04 -12.71 5.65
CA VAL A 263 38.46 -12.44 5.89
C VAL A 263 39.25 -12.47 4.59
N LYS A 264 39.97 -11.38 4.27
CA LYS A 264 40.93 -11.32 3.16
C LYS A 264 42.34 -11.77 3.58
N LYS A 265 42.72 -11.63 4.85
CA LYS A 265 44.05 -12.06 5.37
C LYS A 265 43.91 -12.80 6.69
N GLU A 266 43.96 -14.13 6.62
CA GLU A 266 43.65 -15.06 7.72
C GLU A 266 44.39 -14.76 9.02
N VAL A 267 45.67 -14.40 8.94
CA VAL A 267 46.55 -14.12 10.10
C VAL A 267 46.16 -12.89 10.92
N TYR A 268 45.18 -12.10 10.47
CA TYR A 268 44.65 -10.94 11.20
C TYR A 268 43.14 -11.05 11.47
N ALA A 269 42.53 -12.23 11.33
CA ALA A 269 41.08 -12.40 11.38
C ALA A 269 40.47 -11.93 12.72
N ILE A 270 41.01 -12.41 13.84
CA ILE A 270 40.56 -12.11 15.20
C ILE A 270 41.70 -11.42 15.95
N ASN A 271 41.40 -10.41 16.76
CA ASN A 271 42.39 -9.71 17.57
C ASN A 271 42.21 -10.08 19.05
N TYR A 272 43.28 -10.51 19.71
CA TYR A 272 43.27 -11.03 21.08
C TYR A 272 43.70 -10.01 22.14
N TRP A 273 43.88 -8.74 21.77
CA TRP A 273 44.32 -7.72 22.73
C TRP A 273 43.30 -7.54 23.86
N ASP A 274 43.75 -7.79 25.09
CA ASP A 274 43.05 -7.71 26.39
C ASP A 274 42.29 -6.39 26.65
N ARG A 275 42.65 -5.33 25.93
CA ARG A 275 42.02 -4.00 25.98
C ARG A 275 40.78 -3.87 25.08
N TYR A 276 40.46 -4.86 24.26
CA TYR A 276 39.31 -4.84 23.36
C TYR A 276 38.24 -5.85 23.82
N GLY A 277 36.97 -5.58 23.48
CA GLY A 277 35.93 -6.59 23.54
C GLY A 277 35.97 -7.46 22.27
N PRO A 278 34.82 -7.80 21.68
CA PRO A 278 34.77 -8.39 20.34
C PRO A 278 35.57 -7.56 19.34
N SER A 279 36.60 -8.16 18.76
CA SER A 279 37.54 -7.47 17.86
C SER A 279 37.92 -8.33 16.67
N PHE A 280 37.44 -7.91 15.50
CA PHE A 280 37.67 -8.53 14.20
C PHE A 280 38.61 -7.64 13.38
N GLY A 281 39.66 -8.24 12.82
CA GLY A 281 40.65 -7.49 12.05
C GLY A 281 41.56 -6.62 12.90
N ARG A 282 42.30 -5.72 12.25
CA ARG A 282 43.15 -4.72 12.94
C ARG A 282 42.40 -3.42 13.21
N SER A 283 41.36 -3.13 12.44
CA SER A 283 40.39 -2.05 12.71
C SER A 283 39.03 -2.31 12.06
N ASP A 284 38.79 -3.53 11.56
CA ASP A 284 37.68 -3.86 10.66
C ASP A 284 36.34 -3.85 11.41
N LEU A 285 36.30 -4.42 12.61
CA LEU A 285 35.26 -4.14 13.62
C LEU A 285 35.86 -4.31 15.02
N ILE A 286 36.10 -3.22 15.74
CA ILE A 286 36.64 -3.23 17.10
C ILE A 286 35.64 -2.56 18.06
N ILE A 287 35.21 -3.32 19.05
CA ILE A 287 34.41 -2.83 20.18
C ILE A 287 35.35 -2.62 21.38
N ASN A 288 35.49 -1.39 21.85
CA ASN A 288 36.47 -0.99 22.86
C ASN A 288 35.92 0.12 23.77
N GLY A 289 36.14 0.02 25.07
CA GLY A 289 36.00 1.15 25.99
C GLY A 289 36.06 0.76 27.47
N THR A 290 36.62 1.63 28.31
CA THR A 290 36.53 1.52 29.78
C THR A 290 35.07 1.60 30.26
N THR A 291 34.24 2.30 29.48
CA THR A 291 32.83 2.00 29.23
C THR A 291 32.64 2.13 27.71
N PHE A 292 31.71 1.41 27.06
CA PHE A 292 31.49 1.54 25.60
C PHE A 292 30.92 2.91 25.13
N ASN A 293 30.95 3.95 26.00
CA ASN A 293 30.75 5.35 25.66
C ASN A 293 32.05 6.10 25.25
N SER A 294 33.24 5.48 25.31
CA SER A 294 34.49 6.16 24.92
C SER A 294 34.72 6.19 23.40
N LYS A 295 35.52 7.18 22.94
CA LYS A 295 35.81 7.52 21.53
C LYS A 295 36.71 6.49 20.80
N SER A 296 36.53 5.19 21.07
CA SER A 296 37.53 4.14 20.81
C SER A 296 37.03 2.92 20.02
N ASN A 297 35.75 2.88 19.63
CA ASN A 297 35.22 1.88 18.70
C ASN A 297 35.65 2.22 17.26
N TYR A 298 36.07 1.22 16.49
CA TYR A 298 36.55 1.40 15.12
C TYR A 298 35.87 0.44 14.14
N CYS A 299 35.55 0.93 12.94
CA CYS A 299 35.11 0.14 11.81
C CYS A 299 35.76 0.70 10.53
N ARG A 300 36.80 0.03 10.03
CA ARG A 300 37.61 0.44 8.87
C ARG A 300 38.07 -0.79 8.11
N LYS A 301 37.73 -0.88 6.82
CA LYS A 301 38.14 -1.98 5.95
C LYS A 301 39.67 -2.03 5.80
N ILE A 302 40.31 -3.06 6.33
CA ILE A 302 41.76 -3.33 6.21
C ILE A 302 41.99 -4.79 5.77
N PHE A 303 41.59 -5.76 6.58
CA PHE A 303 41.86 -7.19 6.40
C PHE A 303 40.61 -8.03 6.12
N TYR A 304 39.43 -7.42 6.08
CA TYR A 304 38.21 -8.01 5.53
C TYR A 304 37.90 -7.45 4.12
N GLU A 305 37.12 -8.17 3.33
CA GLU A 305 36.90 -7.92 1.89
C GLU A 305 36.23 -6.58 1.58
N LYS A 306 35.11 -6.31 2.26
CA LYS A 306 34.20 -5.16 2.06
C LYS A 306 34.17 -4.25 3.29
N LYS A 307 33.86 -2.98 3.06
CA LYS A 307 33.53 -1.99 4.09
C LYS A 307 32.08 -2.23 4.53
N ILE A 308 31.83 -2.34 5.83
CA ILE A 308 30.48 -2.62 6.37
C ILE A 308 29.75 -1.37 6.90
N ARG A 309 30.43 -0.21 6.93
CA ARG A 309 29.91 1.07 7.42
C ARG A 309 30.63 2.23 6.72
N GLU A 310 29.89 3.23 6.25
CA GLU A 310 30.48 4.32 5.43
C GLU A 310 31.32 5.36 6.20
N ALA A 311 30.91 5.74 7.42
CA ALA A 311 31.59 6.79 8.19
C ALA A 311 32.98 6.34 8.71
N SER A 312 34.04 7.05 8.30
CA SER A 312 35.46 6.69 8.58
C SER A 312 36.09 7.39 9.79
N THR A 313 35.29 8.03 10.65
CA THR A 313 35.73 8.72 11.87
C THR A 313 34.83 8.41 13.08
N ASN A 314 35.36 8.69 14.27
CA ASN A 314 34.87 8.28 15.60
C ASN A 314 33.34 8.38 15.79
N ILE A 315 32.75 7.41 16.50
CA ILE A 315 31.34 7.47 16.95
C ILE A 315 31.15 8.66 17.89
N GLN A 316 30.68 9.78 17.35
CA GLN A 316 30.18 10.96 18.07
C GLN A 316 28.85 11.38 17.44
N LYS A 317 27.92 11.85 18.27
CA LYS A 317 26.57 12.26 17.88
C LYS A 317 26.43 13.77 18.08
N TYR A 318 25.96 14.49 17.05
CA TYR A 318 25.40 15.84 17.14
C TYR A 318 24.32 16.04 16.06
N SER A 319 23.64 17.20 16.08
CA SER A 319 22.21 17.32 15.75
C SER A 319 21.87 18.13 14.49
N SER A 320 20.69 17.84 13.91
CA SER A 320 19.73 18.77 13.25
C SER A 320 20.08 19.57 11.97
N HIS A 321 19.43 19.15 10.86
CA HIS A 321 18.63 19.92 9.86
C HIS A 321 19.21 20.58 8.56
N PHE A 322 18.39 20.41 7.49
CA PHE A 322 18.21 21.12 6.18
C PHE A 322 19.07 20.85 4.91
N TYR A 323 18.43 21.11 3.74
CA TYR A 323 18.69 20.67 2.33
C TYR A 323 19.23 21.80 1.39
N ILE A 324 19.36 21.50 0.06
CA ILE A 324 19.40 22.38 -1.16
C ILE A 324 20.81 22.82 -1.66
N GLU A 325 21.25 22.75 -2.96
CA GLU A 325 20.82 22.00 -4.19
C GLU A 325 21.83 22.10 -5.38
N ILE A 326 21.53 21.42 -6.52
CA ILE A 326 21.87 21.71 -7.96
C ILE A 326 23.32 21.75 -8.49
N LEU A 327 23.55 21.07 -9.63
CA LEU A 327 24.06 21.55 -10.95
C LEU A 327 23.92 20.36 -11.95
N ASN A 328 23.05 20.42 -12.97
CA ASN A 328 23.31 20.87 -14.36
C ASN A 328 24.59 20.24 -14.96
N ASP A 329 24.56 19.49 -16.08
CA ASP A 329 24.20 19.92 -17.44
C ASP A 329 24.03 18.66 -18.36
N ASN A 330 23.50 18.65 -19.60
CA ASN A 330 22.82 19.62 -20.48
C ASN A 330 22.04 18.82 -21.59
N GLU A 331 20.97 19.36 -22.20
CA GLU A 331 20.67 19.18 -23.65
C GLU A 331 19.57 20.18 -24.13
N TYR A 332 19.72 20.70 -25.35
CA TYR A 332 19.02 21.87 -25.89
C TYR A 332 18.57 21.58 -27.33
N TYR A 333 17.30 21.80 -27.72
CA TYR A 333 16.89 22.08 -29.11
C TYR A 333 15.53 22.80 -29.19
N ASP A 334 15.51 23.95 -29.88
CA ASP A 334 14.32 24.56 -30.50
C ASP A 334 14.70 24.87 -31.96
N ILE A 335 13.81 24.60 -32.93
CA ILE A 335 14.01 24.96 -34.34
C ILE A 335 12.93 25.96 -34.76
N ILE A 336 13.36 27.05 -35.41
CA ILE A 336 12.47 28.06 -36.01
C ILE A 336 12.43 27.80 -37.52
N ILE A 337 11.22 27.76 -38.10
CA ILE A 337 11.04 27.78 -39.56
C ILE A 337 10.38 29.11 -39.93
N GLU A 338 11.09 29.88 -40.76
CA GLU A 338 10.60 31.10 -41.37
C GLU A 338 10.22 30.82 -42.81
N VAL A 339 9.01 31.25 -43.22
CA VAL A 339 8.53 31.07 -44.59
C VAL A 339 8.08 32.41 -45.15
N GLY A 340 8.60 32.77 -46.32
CA GLY A 340 8.34 34.02 -47.02
C GLY A 340 9.63 34.73 -47.42
N ASN A 341 9.53 35.71 -48.31
CA ASN A 341 10.60 36.66 -48.60
C ASN A 341 10.10 38.07 -48.24
N ASP A 342 11.05 38.96 -47.92
CA ASP A 342 10.83 40.35 -47.50
C ASP A 342 9.85 41.10 -48.44
N PRO A 343 8.79 41.78 -47.92
CA PRO A 343 8.51 42.13 -46.51
C PRO A 343 7.52 41.20 -45.80
N TYR A 344 7.25 40.00 -46.33
CA TYR A 344 6.22 39.08 -45.81
C TYR A 344 6.81 37.75 -45.32
N VAL A 345 7.83 37.83 -44.47
CA VAL A 345 8.35 36.66 -43.72
C VAL A 345 7.40 36.36 -42.55
N LYS A 346 6.97 35.11 -42.41
CA LYS A 346 6.17 34.65 -41.28
C LYS A 346 6.90 33.51 -40.55
N ALA A 347 7.27 33.76 -39.30
CA ALA A 347 7.92 32.78 -38.44
C ALA A 347 6.87 31.91 -37.74
N PHE A 348 7.03 30.58 -37.82
CA PHE A 348 6.22 29.63 -37.07
C PHE A 348 7.04 29.04 -35.92
N ARG A 349 6.47 29.10 -34.71
CA ARG A 349 7.01 28.43 -33.52
C ARG A 349 6.07 27.29 -33.15
N ALA A 350 6.56 26.06 -33.26
CA ALA A 350 5.79 24.87 -32.90
C ALA A 350 6.50 24.12 -31.78
N HIS A 351 5.79 23.85 -30.69
CA HIS A 351 6.21 22.80 -29.78
C HIS A 351 6.05 21.45 -30.50
N MET A 352 6.99 20.54 -30.30
CA MET A 352 7.11 19.32 -31.09
C MET A 352 5.84 18.46 -30.99
N ILE A 353 5.09 18.31 -32.09
CA ILE A 353 4.08 17.25 -32.22
C ILE A 353 4.85 15.95 -32.46
N THR A 354 5.30 15.32 -31.39
CA THR A 354 6.01 14.04 -31.44
C THR A 354 5.08 12.94 -31.96
N ASN A 355 5.59 12.14 -32.91
CA ASN A 355 5.15 10.82 -33.39
C ASN A 355 4.78 10.66 -34.88
N ILE A 356 4.79 11.70 -35.71
CA ILE A 356 4.67 11.53 -37.18
C ILE A 356 6.06 11.43 -37.80
N LEU A 357 6.37 10.30 -38.44
CA LEU A 357 7.62 10.09 -39.18
C LEU A 357 7.71 11.01 -40.42
N PRO A 358 8.90 11.55 -40.78
CA PRO A 358 9.05 12.46 -41.91
C PRO A 358 8.53 11.89 -43.24
N GLU A 359 8.74 10.61 -43.49
CA GLU A 359 8.31 9.91 -44.71
C GLU A 359 6.78 9.84 -44.78
N ILE A 360 6.13 9.54 -43.64
CA ILE A 360 4.67 9.50 -43.51
C ILE A 360 4.07 10.91 -43.67
N PHE A 361 4.75 11.93 -43.15
CA PHE A 361 4.33 13.32 -43.33
C PHE A 361 4.40 13.76 -44.80
N GLN A 362 5.44 13.36 -45.55
CA GLN A 362 5.52 13.66 -46.99
C GLN A 362 4.40 12.98 -47.80
N ILE A 363 4.03 11.75 -47.45
CA ILE A 363 2.90 11.05 -48.08
C ILE A 363 1.57 11.79 -47.83
N ILE A 364 1.35 12.25 -46.59
CA ILE A 364 0.16 13.04 -46.24
C ILE A 364 0.17 14.41 -46.92
N LEU A 365 1.34 15.07 -47.03
CA LEU A 365 1.50 16.33 -47.76
C LEU A 365 1.11 16.13 -49.24
N GLY A 366 1.56 15.04 -49.86
CA GLY A 366 1.17 14.64 -51.21
C GLY A 366 -0.35 14.49 -51.38
N TYR A 367 -1.02 13.85 -50.42
CA TYR A 367 -2.48 13.76 -50.40
C TYR A 367 -3.16 15.13 -50.25
N ILE A 368 -2.67 16.01 -49.37
CA ILE A 368 -3.25 17.35 -49.13
C ILE A 368 -3.19 18.22 -50.40
N TYR A 369 -2.10 18.16 -51.17
CA TYR A 369 -1.95 18.95 -52.41
C TYR A 369 -2.53 18.26 -53.65
N GLY A 370 -2.50 16.92 -53.73
CA GLY A 370 -2.90 16.15 -54.90
C GLY A 370 -4.31 15.53 -54.84
N GLY A 371 -4.93 15.47 -53.66
CA GLY A 371 -6.25 14.87 -53.44
C GLY A 371 -6.31 13.35 -53.60
N ASN A 372 -5.18 12.67 -53.82
CA ASN A 372 -5.11 11.21 -54.02
C ASN A 372 -3.96 10.58 -53.22
N ILE A 373 -4.06 9.26 -53.01
CA ILE A 373 -3.03 8.44 -52.36
C ILE A 373 -3.11 7.02 -52.91
N SER A 374 -1.97 6.46 -53.36
CA SER A 374 -1.87 5.08 -53.82
C SER A 374 -1.54 4.17 -52.63
N LEU A 375 -2.48 3.30 -52.22
CA LEU A 375 -2.30 2.48 -51.01
C LEU A 375 -1.68 1.10 -51.28
N ASP A 376 -1.64 0.67 -52.54
CA ASP A 376 -1.13 -0.65 -52.91
C ASP A 376 0.41 -0.73 -52.87
N GLU A 377 1.09 0.42 -52.89
CA GLU A 377 2.55 0.57 -52.84
C GLU A 377 3.14 0.49 -51.42
N TYR A 378 2.30 0.55 -50.37
CA TYR A 378 2.73 0.61 -48.97
C TYR A 378 2.51 -0.70 -48.19
N GLU A 379 3.37 -0.96 -47.21
CA GLU A 379 3.15 -2.04 -46.25
C GLU A 379 2.00 -1.72 -45.29
N SER A 380 1.32 -2.76 -44.77
CA SER A 380 0.18 -2.59 -43.87
C SER A 380 0.50 -1.80 -42.59
N SER A 381 1.74 -1.91 -42.12
CA SER A 381 2.35 -1.15 -41.03
C SER A 381 2.42 0.34 -41.34
N ASP A 382 2.83 0.71 -42.55
CA ASP A 382 2.95 2.11 -42.98
C ASP A 382 1.58 2.73 -43.27
N ILE A 383 0.63 1.97 -43.84
CA ILE A 383 -0.76 2.42 -44.00
C ILE A 383 -1.40 2.68 -42.62
N LEU A 384 -1.07 1.90 -41.59
CA LEU A 384 -1.51 2.18 -40.21
C LEU A 384 -0.87 3.46 -39.66
N LYS A 385 0.41 3.73 -39.91
CA LYS A 385 1.06 5.01 -39.54
C LYS A 385 0.42 6.20 -40.26
N ILE A 386 0.13 6.07 -41.56
CA ILE A 386 -0.59 7.08 -42.36
C ILE A 386 -1.98 7.34 -41.75
N LEU A 387 -2.71 6.31 -41.32
CA LEU A 387 -4.01 6.44 -40.65
C LEU A 387 -3.91 7.19 -39.30
N ILE A 388 -2.92 6.87 -38.47
CA ILE A 388 -2.68 7.56 -37.19
C ILE A 388 -2.33 9.03 -37.44
N ALA A 389 -1.43 9.31 -38.38
CA ALA A 389 -1.02 10.66 -38.72
C ALA A 389 -2.15 11.47 -39.41
N ALA A 390 -2.99 10.84 -40.23
CA ALA A 390 -4.19 11.45 -40.79
C ALA A 390 -5.21 11.84 -39.70
N ASN A 391 -5.36 11.02 -38.65
CA ASN A 391 -6.19 11.37 -37.49
C ASN A 391 -5.60 12.53 -36.69
N ALA A 392 -4.28 12.50 -36.41
CA ALA A 392 -3.59 13.59 -35.72
C ALA A 392 -3.69 14.94 -36.48
N LEU A 393 -3.71 14.89 -37.81
CA LEU A 393 -3.89 16.05 -38.69
C LEU A 393 -5.37 16.34 -39.05
N SER A 394 -6.32 15.66 -38.40
CA SER A 394 -7.77 15.84 -38.59
C SER A 394 -8.29 15.67 -40.03
N LEU A 395 -7.65 14.82 -40.84
CA LEU A 395 -8.02 14.52 -42.22
C LEU A 395 -9.19 13.53 -42.29
N GLN A 396 -10.37 13.98 -41.84
CA GLN A 396 -11.56 13.14 -41.63
C GLN A 396 -12.02 12.38 -42.88
N GLU A 397 -11.80 12.91 -44.08
CA GLU A 397 -12.18 12.26 -45.35
C GLU A 397 -11.30 11.03 -45.65
N LEU A 398 -10.02 11.06 -45.26
CA LEU A 398 -9.06 9.99 -45.55
C LEU A 398 -9.19 8.79 -44.59
N ILE A 399 -9.60 9.05 -43.34
CA ILE A 399 -9.65 8.07 -42.24
C ILE A 399 -10.55 6.84 -42.55
N PRO A 400 -11.77 6.98 -43.10
CA PRO A 400 -12.59 5.82 -43.49
C PRO A 400 -11.98 5.00 -44.63
N HIS A 401 -11.37 5.66 -45.63
CA HIS A 401 -10.78 4.99 -46.78
C HIS A 401 -9.60 4.09 -46.36
N LEU A 402 -8.70 4.59 -45.52
CA LEU A 402 -7.58 3.82 -44.96
C LEU A 402 -8.05 2.63 -44.13
N GLN A 403 -9.05 2.83 -43.25
CA GLN A 403 -9.62 1.74 -42.44
C GLN A 403 -10.24 0.64 -43.32
N LEU A 404 -11.09 1.01 -44.28
CA LEU A 404 -11.75 0.05 -45.16
C LEU A 404 -10.76 -0.68 -46.06
N PHE A 405 -9.72 -0.01 -46.56
CA PHE A 405 -8.64 -0.66 -47.32
C PHE A 405 -7.94 -1.74 -46.48
N LEU A 406 -7.55 -1.43 -45.24
CA LEU A 406 -6.91 -2.41 -44.35
C LEU A 406 -7.86 -3.58 -43.99
N ILE A 407 -9.14 -3.32 -43.69
CA ILE A 407 -10.14 -4.35 -43.36
C ILE A 407 -10.41 -5.32 -44.52
N ASN A 408 -10.43 -4.80 -45.75
CA ASN A 408 -10.79 -5.56 -46.94
C ASN A 408 -9.58 -6.30 -47.53
N ASN A 409 -8.43 -5.61 -47.67
CA ASN A 409 -7.27 -6.12 -48.41
C ASN A 409 -6.21 -6.75 -47.50
N LYS A 410 -6.07 -6.30 -46.25
CA LYS A 410 -4.99 -6.73 -45.33
C LYS A 410 -5.51 -7.47 -44.09
N ARG A 411 -6.71 -8.08 -44.14
CA ARG A 411 -7.37 -8.76 -42.99
C ARG A 411 -6.49 -9.72 -42.20
N LYS A 412 -5.68 -10.56 -42.87
CA LYS A 412 -4.79 -11.52 -42.17
C LYS A 412 -3.80 -10.80 -41.25
N TRP A 413 -3.25 -9.68 -41.70
CA TRP A 413 -2.33 -8.86 -40.93
C TRP A 413 -3.03 -8.16 -39.75
N LEU A 414 -4.27 -7.68 -39.94
CA LEU A 414 -5.09 -7.16 -38.84
C LEU A 414 -5.46 -8.22 -37.80
N GLU A 415 -5.73 -9.47 -38.22
CA GLU A 415 -5.96 -10.60 -37.30
C GLU A 415 -4.69 -10.97 -36.52
N GLN A 416 -3.49 -10.81 -37.12
CA GLN A 416 -2.21 -11.04 -36.45
C GLN A 416 -1.84 -9.92 -35.46
N ASN A 417 -2.13 -8.65 -35.80
CA ASN A 417 -1.80 -7.48 -34.98
C ASN A 417 -3.00 -7.00 -34.13
N PHE A 418 -3.90 -7.94 -33.79
CA PHE A 418 -5.24 -7.65 -33.27
C PHE A 418 -5.22 -6.73 -32.03
N SER A 419 -4.34 -7.00 -31.05
CA SER A 419 -4.29 -6.22 -29.81
C SER A 419 -3.97 -4.75 -30.06
N SER A 420 -2.91 -4.48 -30.83
CA SER A 420 -2.48 -3.14 -31.20
C SER A 420 -3.55 -2.40 -32.00
N ILE A 421 -4.18 -3.08 -32.97
CA ILE A 421 -5.28 -2.51 -33.75
C ILE A 421 -6.46 -2.14 -32.86
N CYS A 422 -6.84 -3.00 -31.91
CA CYS A 422 -7.97 -2.70 -31.04
C CYS A 422 -7.65 -1.58 -30.04
N GLN A 423 -6.44 -1.57 -29.46
CA GLN A 423 -5.97 -0.44 -28.64
C GLN A 423 -6.07 0.88 -29.41
N ILE A 424 -5.41 0.97 -30.56
CA ILE A 424 -5.43 2.16 -31.43
C ILE A 424 -6.88 2.53 -31.81
N SER A 425 -7.75 1.56 -32.09
CA SER A 425 -9.14 1.82 -32.46
C SER A 425 -10.02 2.37 -31.32
N PHE A 426 -9.77 1.95 -30.08
CA PHE A 426 -10.57 2.40 -28.92
C PHE A 426 -10.00 3.66 -28.26
N GLU A 427 -8.73 3.98 -28.49
CA GLU A 427 -8.12 5.27 -28.11
C GLU A 427 -8.51 6.42 -29.05
N ASN A 428 -8.93 6.12 -30.29
CA ASN A 428 -9.25 7.12 -31.31
C ASN A 428 -10.72 7.03 -31.75
N GLU A 429 -11.55 8.00 -31.35
CA GLU A 429 -12.99 8.01 -31.64
C GLU A 429 -13.34 7.92 -33.14
N SER A 430 -12.47 8.47 -34.01
CA SER A 430 -12.60 8.42 -35.48
C SER A 430 -12.50 7.02 -36.08
N PHE A 431 -11.99 6.01 -35.36
CA PHE A 431 -11.66 4.68 -35.90
C PHE A 431 -12.82 3.66 -35.77
N LEU A 432 -14.02 4.12 -36.09
CA LEU A 432 -15.27 3.37 -35.93
C LEU A 432 -15.32 2.03 -36.69
N ASP A 433 -14.66 1.92 -37.85
CA ASP A 433 -14.68 0.67 -38.63
C ASP A 433 -13.70 -0.36 -38.09
N PHE A 434 -12.56 0.07 -37.54
CA PHE A 434 -11.70 -0.80 -36.74
C PHE A 434 -12.39 -1.25 -35.45
N GLN A 435 -13.11 -0.36 -34.74
CA GLN A 435 -13.88 -0.74 -33.55
C GLN A 435 -14.95 -1.81 -33.86
N LYS A 436 -15.68 -1.65 -34.98
CA LYS A 436 -16.65 -2.66 -35.49
C LYS A 436 -15.95 -3.98 -35.83
N PHE A 437 -14.80 -3.94 -36.49
CA PHE A 437 -13.99 -5.11 -36.84
C PHE A 437 -13.52 -5.86 -35.58
N CYS A 438 -12.94 -5.15 -34.61
CA CYS A 438 -12.52 -5.68 -33.31
C CYS A 438 -13.68 -6.35 -32.57
N THR A 439 -14.81 -5.65 -32.41
CA THR A 439 -16.01 -6.17 -31.75
C THR A 439 -16.53 -7.44 -32.43
N LYS A 440 -16.54 -7.46 -33.77
CA LYS A 440 -16.98 -8.63 -34.56
C LYS A 440 -16.05 -9.83 -34.38
N LEU A 441 -14.73 -9.64 -34.29
CA LEU A 441 -13.78 -10.71 -33.99
C LEU A 441 -13.97 -11.25 -32.56
N ILE A 442 -14.03 -10.36 -31.55
CA ILE A 442 -14.27 -10.72 -30.13
C ILE A 442 -15.52 -11.58 -29.98
N SER A 443 -16.61 -11.23 -30.67
CA SER A 443 -17.88 -11.97 -30.60
C SER A 443 -17.84 -13.37 -31.23
N LYS A 444 -16.99 -13.57 -32.27
CA LYS A 444 -17.00 -14.76 -33.13
C LYS A 444 -15.87 -15.75 -32.88
N LYS A 445 -14.71 -15.28 -32.42
CA LYS A 445 -13.49 -16.07 -32.24
C LYS A 445 -12.67 -15.61 -31.01
N PRO A 446 -13.26 -15.55 -29.81
CA PRO A 446 -12.57 -15.11 -28.59
C PRO A 446 -11.33 -15.97 -28.27
N GLU A 447 -11.38 -17.27 -28.57
CA GLU A 447 -10.31 -18.24 -28.35
C GLU A 447 -9.01 -17.88 -29.10
N LYS A 448 -9.12 -17.30 -30.30
CA LYS A 448 -7.95 -16.81 -31.04
C LYS A 448 -7.27 -15.63 -30.38
N ILE A 449 -8.03 -14.82 -29.64
CA ILE A 449 -7.53 -13.60 -28.99
C ILE A 449 -6.80 -13.96 -27.70
N PHE A 450 -7.35 -14.89 -26.90
CA PHE A 450 -6.65 -15.44 -25.72
C PHE A 450 -5.30 -16.08 -26.07
N ASN A 451 -5.25 -16.82 -27.18
CA ASN A 451 -4.03 -17.48 -27.67
C ASN A 451 -3.09 -16.55 -28.48
N SER A 452 -3.40 -15.25 -28.60
CA SER A 452 -2.55 -14.29 -29.31
C SER A 452 -1.24 -14.03 -28.54
N PRO A 453 -0.07 -13.88 -29.20
CA PRO A 453 1.15 -13.44 -28.53
C PRO A 453 0.96 -12.09 -27.82
N ASP A 454 0.22 -11.18 -28.45
CA ASP A 454 -0.02 -9.82 -27.96
C ASP A 454 -1.22 -9.72 -26.99
N PHE A 455 -1.76 -10.85 -26.52
CA PHE A 455 -2.94 -10.86 -25.63
C PHE A 455 -2.73 -10.00 -24.37
N THR A 456 -1.52 -9.93 -23.84
CA THR A 456 -1.20 -9.11 -22.66
C THR A 456 -1.27 -7.61 -22.89
N LEU A 457 -1.39 -7.13 -24.14
CA LEU A 457 -1.49 -5.71 -24.49
C LEU A 457 -2.94 -5.19 -24.60
N ILE A 458 -3.96 -6.05 -24.44
CA ILE A 458 -5.36 -5.62 -24.56
C ILE A 458 -5.80 -4.77 -23.35
N SER A 459 -6.75 -3.86 -23.55
CA SER A 459 -7.35 -3.08 -22.46
C SER A 459 -8.18 -3.94 -21.50
N GLU A 460 -8.34 -3.49 -20.25
CA GLU A 460 -9.21 -4.11 -19.24
C GLU A 460 -10.65 -4.30 -19.76
N ASN A 461 -11.19 -3.31 -20.48
CA ASN A 461 -12.53 -3.37 -21.08
C ASN A 461 -12.62 -4.46 -22.17
N THR A 462 -11.56 -4.64 -22.96
CA THR A 462 -11.46 -5.71 -23.96
C THR A 462 -11.44 -7.08 -23.28
N LEU A 463 -10.64 -7.22 -22.21
CA LEU A 463 -10.55 -8.46 -21.42
C LEU A 463 -11.90 -8.82 -20.78
N ILE A 464 -12.58 -7.86 -20.13
CA ILE A 464 -13.93 -8.06 -19.58
C ILE A 464 -14.92 -8.49 -20.68
N SER A 465 -14.82 -7.93 -21.87
CA SER A 465 -15.68 -8.29 -23.01
C SER A 465 -15.41 -9.70 -23.53
N LEU A 466 -14.16 -10.17 -23.48
CA LEU A 466 -13.77 -11.55 -23.80
C LEU A 466 -14.30 -12.55 -22.77
N ILE A 467 -14.03 -12.32 -21.47
CA ILE A 467 -14.45 -13.22 -20.37
C ILE A 467 -15.98 -13.40 -20.36
N ARG A 468 -16.73 -12.34 -20.68
CA ARG A 468 -18.20 -12.35 -20.71
C ARG A 468 -18.80 -13.00 -21.96
N ASN A 469 -18.01 -13.41 -22.95
CA ASN A 469 -18.54 -14.03 -24.16
C ASN A 469 -18.95 -15.48 -23.88
N ASN A 470 -20.23 -15.81 -24.12
CA ASN A 470 -20.76 -17.16 -23.92
C ASN A 470 -20.26 -18.18 -24.96
N ASN A 471 -19.62 -17.73 -26.04
CA ASN A 471 -19.07 -18.58 -27.11
C ASN A 471 -17.60 -19.01 -26.85
N LEU A 472 -17.14 -19.00 -25.60
CA LEU A 472 -15.79 -19.45 -25.25
C LEU A 472 -15.67 -20.99 -25.30
N GLU A 473 -14.94 -21.51 -26.28
CA GLU A 473 -14.54 -22.93 -26.35
C GLU A 473 -13.30 -23.23 -25.48
N MET A 474 -13.31 -22.81 -24.21
CA MET A 474 -12.26 -23.11 -23.23
C MET A 474 -12.81 -23.29 -21.82
N SER A 475 -12.08 -24.03 -20.98
CA SER A 475 -12.46 -24.26 -19.58
C SER A 475 -12.28 -22.99 -18.74
N GLU A 476 -13.07 -22.85 -17.68
CA GLU A 476 -13.02 -21.67 -16.80
C GLU A 476 -11.65 -21.50 -16.10
N VAL A 477 -10.94 -22.61 -15.85
CA VAL A 477 -9.58 -22.56 -15.31
C VAL A 477 -8.59 -21.94 -16.31
N GLN A 478 -8.71 -22.25 -17.60
CA GLN A 478 -7.90 -21.61 -18.65
C GLN A 478 -8.24 -20.12 -18.79
N VAL A 479 -9.51 -19.73 -18.67
CA VAL A 479 -9.90 -18.31 -18.63
C VAL A 479 -9.19 -17.60 -17.47
N TRP A 480 -9.21 -18.20 -16.28
CA TRP A 480 -8.55 -17.66 -15.10
C TRP A 480 -7.03 -17.55 -15.25
N GLU A 481 -6.37 -18.57 -15.82
CA GLU A 481 -4.93 -18.54 -16.13
C GLU A 481 -4.56 -17.39 -17.08
N HIS A 482 -5.38 -17.13 -18.11
CA HIS A 482 -5.17 -16.00 -19.01
C HIS A 482 -5.41 -14.65 -18.30
N VAL A 483 -6.42 -14.54 -17.43
CA VAL A 483 -6.64 -13.33 -16.63
C VAL A 483 -5.47 -13.05 -15.69
N LEU A 484 -4.92 -14.06 -15.04
CA LEU A 484 -3.69 -13.95 -14.24
C LEU A 484 -2.51 -13.50 -15.11
N LYS A 485 -2.26 -14.15 -16.25
CA LYS A 485 -1.19 -13.78 -17.19
C LYS A 485 -1.29 -12.31 -17.63
N TRP A 486 -2.50 -11.84 -17.94
CA TRP A 486 -2.74 -10.43 -18.26
C TRP A 486 -2.45 -9.51 -17.07
N GLY A 487 -2.99 -9.83 -15.88
CA GLY A 487 -2.80 -9.01 -14.68
C GLY A 487 -1.34 -8.90 -14.23
N ILE A 488 -0.57 -9.99 -14.35
CA ILE A 488 0.87 -9.99 -14.07
C ILE A 488 1.62 -9.11 -15.08
N ALA A 489 1.27 -9.19 -16.37
CA ALA A 489 1.89 -8.36 -17.41
C ALA A 489 1.61 -6.85 -17.24
N GLN A 490 0.47 -6.46 -16.66
CA GLN A 490 0.17 -5.05 -16.33
C GLN A 490 0.98 -4.51 -15.13
N ASN A 491 1.72 -5.36 -14.40
CA ASN A 491 2.49 -4.96 -13.22
C ASN A 491 3.97 -5.37 -13.39
N PRO A 492 4.77 -4.57 -14.11
CA PRO A 492 6.18 -4.88 -14.36
C PRO A 492 6.97 -5.05 -13.06
N GLY A 493 7.53 -6.24 -12.86
CA GLY A 493 8.25 -6.63 -11.64
C GLY A 493 7.59 -7.76 -10.85
N LEU A 494 6.32 -8.09 -11.09
CA LEU A 494 5.69 -9.28 -10.51
C LEU A 494 6.32 -10.57 -11.04
N SER A 495 6.55 -11.53 -10.14
CA SER A 495 6.95 -12.89 -10.49
C SER A 495 5.79 -13.65 -11.16
N SER A 496 6.10 -14.68 -11.93
CA SER A 496 5.11 -15.67 -12.39
C SER A 496 4.69 -16.64 -11.27
N ASP A 497 5.48 -16.75 -10.20
CA ASP A 497 5.17 -17.59 -9.04
C ASP A 497 4.67 -16.75 -7.84
N PRO A 498 3.39 -16.91 -7.42
CA PRO A 498 2.80 -16.20 -6.29
C PRO A 498 3.43 -16.55 -4.93
N SER A 499 4.26 -17.58 -4.83
CA SER A 499 5.02 -17.88 -3.60
C SER A 499 6.00 -16.76 -3.22
N ASN A 500 6.48 -16.00 -4.22
CA ASN A 500 7.45 -14.92 -4.06
C ASN A 500 6.80 -13.55 -3.80
N TYR A 501 5.47 -13.47 -3.75
CA TYR A 501 4.78 -12.18 -3.69
C TYR A 501 4.81 -11.59 -2.28
N SER A 502 5.23 -10.33 -2.19
CA SER A 502 5.00 -9.50 -1.02
C SER A 502 3.51 -9.14 -0.89
N LYS A 503 3.15 -8.51 0.24
CA LYS A 503 1.80 -7.98 0.43
C LYS A 503 1.44 -6.92 -0.61
N ASP A 504 2.41 -6.12 -1.03
CA ASP A 504 2.18 -5.03 -1.98
C ASP A 504 2.10 -5.53 -3.42
N ASP A 505 2.80 -6.62 -3.75
CA ASP A 505 2.63 -7.37 -5.00
C ASP A 505 1.21 -7.94 -5.14
N PHE A 506 0.69 -8.56 -4.07
CA PHE A 506 -0.72 -8.98 -4.02
C PHE A 506 -1.68 -7.79 -4.11
N ASN A 507 -1.39 -6.64 -3.48
CA ASN A 507 -2.23 -5.45 -3.59
C ASN A 507 -2.24 -4.89 -5.03
N ALA A 508 -1.10 -4.87 -5.72
CA ALA A 508 -0.97 -4.40 -7.10
C ALA A 508 -1.77 -5.28 -8.07
N LEU A 509 -1.57 -6.61 -8.02
CA LEU A 509 -2.32 -7.56 -8.84
C LEU A 509 -3.82 -7.53 -8.51
N LYS A 510 -4.20 -7.35 -7.24
CA LYS A 510 -5.59 -7.18 -6.81
C LYS A 510 -6.25 -5.96 -7.42
N ASN A 511 -5.60 -4.80 -7.35
CA ASN A 511 -6.11 -3.55 -7.91
C ASN A 511 -6.31 -3.65 -9.43
N THR A 512 -5.45 -4.41 -10.10
CA THR A 512 -5.50 -4.70 -11.54
C THR A 512 -6.64 -5.65 -11.92
N LEU A 513 -6.85 -6.72 -11.14
CA LEU A 513 -7.80 -7.79 -11.48
C LEU A 513 -9.20 -7.62 -10.88
N GLN A 514 -9.42 -6.64 -10.00
CA GLN A 514 -10.67 -6.47 -9.26
C GLN A 514 -11.93 -6.38 -10.13
N GLN A 515 -11.85 -5.82 -11.35
CA GLN A 515 -13.00 -5.72 -12.26
C GLN A 515 -13.20 -6.98 -13.12
N CYS A 516 -12.16 -7.79 -13.31
CA CYS A 516 -12.22 -9.04 -14.07
C CYS A 516 -12.77 -10.19 -13.21
N ILE A 517 -12.36 -10.28 -11.94
CA ILE A 517 -12.73 -11.34 -10.98
C ILE A 517 -14.25 -11.64 -10.92
N PRO A 518 -15.19 -10.67 -10.91
CA PRO A 518 -16.62 -10.92 -10.86
C PRO A 518 -17.21 -11.66 -12.08
N PHE A 519 -16.48 -11.74 -13.19
CA PHE A 519 -16.93 -12.41 -14.41
C PHE A 519 -16.42 -13.85 -14.53
N ILE A 520 -15.51 -14.28 -13.66
CA ILE A 520 -14.94 -15.64 -13.62
C ILE A 520 -15.86 -16.57 -12.82
N LYS A 521 -16.23 -17.70 -13.40
CA LYS A 521 -17.18 -18.67 -12.84
C LYS A 521 -16.49 -19.65 -11.87
N PHE A 522 -15.74 -19.16 -10.89
CA PHE A 522 -14.95 -19.98 -9.94
C PHE A 522 -15.69 -21.18 -9.31
N PHE A 523 -17.02 -21.12 -9.17
CA PHE A 523 -17.86 -22.21 -8.66
C PHE A 523 -17.99 -23.43 -9.61
N THR A 524 -17.53 -23.35 -10.86
CA THR A 524 -17.50 -24.48 -11.82
C THR A 524 -16.17 -25.22 -11.86
N LEU A 525 -15.17 -24.75 -11.09
CA LEU A 525 -13.87 -25.42 -10.98
C LEU A 525 -13.98 -26.69 -10.13
N THR A 526 -13.08 -27.64 -10.34
CA THR A 526 -12.84 -28.75 -9.42
C THR A 526 -12.02 -28.31 -8.21
N SER A 527 -12.07 -29.07 -7.10
CA SER A 527 -11.24 -28.79 -5.91
C SER A 527 -9.74 -28.74 -6.23
N LYS A 528 -9.28 -29.52 -7.22
CA LYS A 528 -7.89 -29.57 -7.66
C LYS A 528 -7.48 -28.35 -8.49
N GLU A 529 -8.33 -27.89 -9.41
CA GLU A 529 -8.13 -26.63 -10.14
C GLU A 529 -8.17 -25.42 -9.19
N PHE A 530 -9.09 -25.42 -8.22
CA PHE A 530 -9.13 -24.40 -7.17
C PHE A 530 -7.84 -24.40 -6.33
N LEU A 531 -7.38 -25.58 -5.86
CA LEU A 531 -6.18 -25.71 -5.05
C LEU A 531 -4.92 -25.24 -5.80
N ASN A 532 -4.78 -25.61 -7.08
CA ASN A 532 -3.56 -25.36 -7.84
C ASN A 532 -3.53 -23.95 -8.45
N ASN A 533 -4.66 -23.45 -8.97
CA ASN A 533 -4.68 -22.23 -9.80
C ASN A 533 -5.33 -21.02 -9.10
N VAL A 534 -6.16 -21.22 -8.07
CA VAL A 534 -6.90 -20.13 -7.40
C VAL A 534 -6.40 -19.87 -5.98
N PHE A 535 -6.14 -20.91 -5.20
CA PHE A 535 -5.69 -20.83 -3.81
C PHE A 535 -4.33 -20.13 -3.60
N PRO A 536 -3.33 -20.24 -4.51
CA PRO A 536 -2.10 -19.45 -4.37
C PRO A 536 -2.38 -17.95 -4.39
N TYR A 537 -3.34 -17.53 -5.22
CA TYR A 537 -3.81 -16.16 -5.41
C TYR A 537 -4.97 -15.76 -4.48
N ARG A 538 -5.26 -16.51 -3.41
CA ARG A 538 -6.38 -16.23 -2.47
C ARG A 538 -6.44 -14.80 -1.92
N GLU A 539 -5.32 -14.07 -1.86
CA GLU A 539 -5.25 -12.72 -1.27
C GLU A 539 -5.78 -11.61 -2.21
N ILE A 540 -5.81 -11.86 -3.53
CA ILE A 540 -6.43 -10.93 -4.50
C ILE A 540 -7.96 -11.07 -4.54
N LEU A 541 -8.52 -12.21 -4.13
CA LEU A 541 -9.96 -12.42 -4.13
C LEU A 541 -10.68 -11.57 -3.05
N PRO A 542 -11.94 -11.16 -3.30
CA PRO A 542 -12.82 -10.67 -2.24
C PRO A 542 -13.02 -11.72 -1.15
N ASN A 543 -12.97 -11.30 0.13
CA ASN A 543 -13.05 -12.21 1.27
C ASN A 543 -14.28 -13.13 1.24
N ASP A 544 -15.45 -12.59 0.88
CA ASP A 544 -16.70 -13.35 0.83
C ASP A 544 -16.69 -14.41 -0.28
N LEU A 545 -16.13 -14.06 -1.46
CA LEU A 545 -15.95 -15.00 -2.57
C LEU A 545 -14.99 -16.13 -2.17
N TYR A 546 -13.82 -15.79 -1.64
CA TYR A 546 -12.83 -16.77 -1.18
C TYR A 546 -13.41 -17.70 -0.10
N MET A 547 -14.10 -17.15 0.90
CA MET A 547 -14.73 -17.94 1.96
C MET A 547 -15.82 -18.87 1.40
N ASN A 548 -16.58 -18.45 0.39
CA ASN A 548 -17.63 -19.28 -0.21
C ASN A 548 -17.08 -20.39 -1.11
N LEU A 549 -16.03 -20.12 -1.88
CA LEU A 549 -15.29 -21.14 -2.63
C LEU A 549 -14.66 -22.16 -1.67
N LEU A 550 -14.03 -21.68 -0.60
CA LEU A 550 -13.39 -22.55 0.38
C LEU A 550 -14.41 -23.42 1.13
N LYS A 551 -15.61 -22.92 1.45
CA LYS A 551 -16.71 -23.72 2.00
C LYS A 551 -17.18 -24.79 1.00
N LEU A 552 -17.33 -24.44 -0.29
CA LEU A 552 -17.75 -25.37 -1.33
C LEU A 552 -16.76 -26.54 -1.46
N PHE A 553 -15.47 -26.24 -1.63
CA PHE A 553 -14.46 -27.27 -1.90
C PHE A 553 -14.01 -28.06 -0.66
N LEU A 554 -14.24 -27.56 0.56
CA LEU A 554 -14.00 -28.32 1.82
C LEU A 554 -15.23 -29.06 2.35
N ASN A 555 -16.43 -28.80 1.82
CA ASN A 555 -17.68 -29.42 2.27
C ASN A 555 -18.66 -29.57 1.11
N ASN A 556 -18.65 -30.75 0.49
CA ASN A 556 -19.50 -31.09 -0.66
C ASN A 556 -21.02 -30.92 -0.40
N ASP A 557 -21.45 -30.87 0.87
CA ASP A 557 -22.83 -30.56 1.27
C ASP A 557 -23.16 -29.05 1.24
N TYR A 558 -22.23 -28.18 0.85
CA TYR A 558 -22.42 -26.72 0.86
C TYR A 558 -23.07 -26.23 -0.44
N ASN A 559 -24.34 -25.86 -0.38
CA ASN A 559 -24.98 -25.11 -1.46
C ASN A 559 -24.78 -23.59 -1.24
N PRO A 560 -24.12 -22.86 -2.16
CA PRO A 560 -23.99 -21.39 -2.07
C PRO A 560 -25.33 -20.64 -2.01
N SER A 561 -26.44 -21.31 -2.36
CA SER A 561 -27.80 -20.78 -2.26
C SER A 561 -28.31 -20.67 -0.81
N ASP A 562 -27.79 -21.49 0.11
CA ASP A 562 -28.32 -21.60 1.49
C ASP A 562 -27.97 -20.41 2.39
N GLU A 563 -26.97 -19.60 2.02
CA GLU A 563 -26.71 -18.33 2.72
C GLU A 563 -27.66 -17.21 2.30
N LYS A 564 -28.40 -17.35 1.18
CA LYS A 564 -29.46 -16.41 0.77
C LYS A 564 -30.80 -16.67 1.44
N SER A 565 -31.00 -17.85 2.06
CA SER A 565 -32.29 -18.29 2.62
C SER A 565 -32.43 -18.13 4.14
N LYS A 566 -31.45 -17.52 4.84
CA LYS A 566 -31.64 -17.14 6.26
C LYS A 566 -32.69 -16.02 6.36
N PRO A 567 -33.77 -16.19 7.15
CA PRO A 567 -34.89 -15.25 7.14
C PRO A 567 -34.52 -13.92 7.82
N LYS A 568 -34.51 -12.84 7.03
CA LYS A 568 -34.94 -11.54 7.56
C LYS A 568 -36.45 -11.63 7.77
N LYS A 569 -36.93 -11.42 9.00
CA LYS A 569 -38.36 -11.47 9.33
C LYS A 569 -39.15 -10.54 8.41
N GLU A 570 -40.16 -11.09 7.77
CA GLU A 570 -41.01 -10.42 6.78
C GLU A 570 -42.06 -9.52 7.43
N LYS A 571 -42.46 -8.48 6.70
CA LYS A 571 -43.86 -8.15 6.42
C LYS A 571 -43.92 -7.86 4.92
N GLU A 572 -44.15 -8.92 4.15
CA GLU A 572 -45.45 -9.24 3.55
C GLU A 572 -45.86 -8.22 2.50
N ALA A 573 -45.75 -8.63 1.24
CA ALA A 573 -46.42 -8.01 0.11
C ALA A 573 -47.81 -8.65 -0.07
N GLN A 574 -48.73 -7.94 -0.74
CA GLN A 574 -49.81 -8.59 -1.47
C GLN A 574 -49.96 -7.99 -2.88
N PRO A 575 -50.50 -8.76 -3.84
CA PRO A 575 -50.13 -8.66 -5.26
C PRO A 575 -51.27 -8.11 -6.14
N ASN A 576 -51.00 -8.01 -7.45
CA ASN A 576 -52.00 -8.31 -8.48
C ASN A 576 -51.32 -8.73 -9.80
N GLU A 577 -51.78 -9.86 -10.32
CA GLU A 577 -51.62 -10.40 -11.68
C GLU A 577 -52.56 -9.65 -12.66
N VAL A 578 -52.52 -9.72 -13.99
CA VAL A 578 -51.62 -10.26 -15.05
C VAL A 578 -52.12 -9.60 -16.37
N ASP A 579 -51.25 -9.29 -17.36
CA ASP A 579 -51.37 -9.82 -18.74
C ASP A 579 -50.24 -9.42 -19.70
N VAL A 580 -50.14 -10.16 -20.81
CA VAL A 580 -48.96 -10.29 -21.68
C VAL A 580 -49.08 -9.52 -23.01
N LYS A 581 -47.99 -8.89 -23.48
CA LYS A 581 -47.51 -8.95 -24.89
C LYS A 581 -46.13 -8.31 -25.14
N GLU A 582 -45.52 -8.72 -26.23
CA GLU A 582 -44.11 -8.52 -26.61
C GLU A 582 -43.85 -7.15 -27.29
N GLU A 583 -42.68 -6.53 -27.07
CA GLU A 583 -41.69 -6.27 -28.13
C GLU A 583 -40.37 -5.64 -27.60
N LYS A 584 -39.40 -5.51 -28.53
CA LYS A 584 -37.93 -5.36 -28.39
C LYS A 584 -37.41 -4.27 -27.41
N PRO A 585 -36.23 -4.49 -26.78
CA PRO A 585 -35.71 -3.60 -25.73
C PRO A 585 -35.01 -2.35 -26.26
N ALA A 586 -35.55 -1.17 -25.96
CA ALA A 586 -34.77 0.06 -25.93
C ALA A 586 -33.77 0.03 -24.74
N LEU A 587 -32.59 0.64 -24.91
CA LEU A 587 -31.52 0.60 -23.91
C LEU A 587 -31.97 1.17 -22.55
N LYS A 588 -32.06 0.30 -21.54
CA LYS A 588 -31.96 0.70 -20.12
C LYS A 588 -30.65 0.18 -19.56
N ALA A 589 -29.70 1.10 -19.34
CA ALA A 589 -28.42 0.80 -18.71
C ALA A 589 -28.65 0.19 -17.32
N LYS A 590 -28.03 -0.97 -17.05
CA LYS A 590 -27.97 -1.55 -15.69
C LYS A 590 -26.80 -0.97 -14.88
N PRO A 591 -26.88 -0.98 -13.54
CA PRO A 591 -26.25 0.07 -12.74
C PRO A 591 -24.75 -0.11 -12.53
N LYS A 592 -24.03 1.02 -12.42
CA LYS A 592 -22.63 1.05 -11.94
C LYS A 592 -22.57 0.58 -10.48
N PRO A 593 -21.48 -0.10 -10.04
CA PRO A 593 -21.31 -0.50 -8.64
C PRO A 593 -21.38 0.70 -7.69
N LYS A 594 -21.98 0.49 -6.51
CA LYS A 594 -22.29 1.58 -5.57
C LYS A 594 -21.02 2.15 -4.92
N ILE A 595 -20.85 3.47 -5.09
CA ILE A 595 -20.09 4.33 -4.18
C ILE A 595 -20.55 4.04 -2.74
N LYS A 596 -19.69 4.20 -1.72
CA LYS A 596 -20.12 4.31 -0.30
C LYS A 596 -21.17 5.42 -0.25
N GLN A 597 -22.45 5.03 -0.26
CA GLN A 597 -23.54 5.99 -0.31
C GLN A 597 -23.59 6.64 1.06
N TYR A 598 -22.99 7.84 1.17
CA TYR A 598 -23.31 8.80 2.22
C TYR A 598 -24.83 8.74 2.38
N LEU A 599 -25.28 8.34 3.58
CA LEU A 599 -26.70 8.17 3.88
C LEU A 599 -27.31 9.56 4.10
N LEU A 600 -27.27 10.36 3.04
CA LEU A 600 -27.99 11.60 2.92
C LEU A 600 -29.47 11.24 3.04
N SER A 601 -30.14 11.88 4.01
CA SER A 601 -31.60 11.84 4.07
C SER A 601 -32.14 12.46 2.78
N PRO A 602 -33.35 12.09 2.30
CA PRO A 602 -33.91 12.69 1.08
C PRO A 602 -34.00 14.21 1.23
N GLY A 603 -33.05 14.90 0.59
CA GLY A 603 -32.82 16.34 0.68
C GLY A 603 -32.78 16.96 -0.71
N SER A 604 -32.94 18.29 -0.77
CA SER A 604 -33.20 19.02 -2.00
C SER A 604 -31.94 19.44 -2.79
N PHE A 605 -30.76 19.40 -2.18
CA PHE A 605 -29.54 19.96 -2.79
C PHE A 605 -28.85 18.97 -3.75
N ASP A 606 -28.97 19.20 -5.07
CA ASP A 606 -28.15 18.52 -6.07
C ASP A 606 -26.82 19.27 -6.32
N LEU A 607 -25.73 18.73 -5.78
CA LEU A 607 -24.38 19.28 -5.99
C LEU A 607 -23.93 19.27 -7.46
N ASN A 608 -24.44 18.37 -8.31
CA ASN A 608 -24.13 18.39 -9.74
C ASN A 608 -24.87 19.51 -10.45
N GLN A 609 -26.09 19.84 -10.00
CA GLN A 609 -26.80 21.02 -10.45
C GLN A 609 -26.07 22.29 -10.01
N TRP A 610 -25.62 22.37 -8.74
CA TRP A 610 -24.77 23.46 -8.26
C TRP A 610 -23.57 23.70 -9.18
N LYS A 611 -22.79 22.66 -9.45
CA LYS A 611 -21.59 22.73 -10.31
C LYS A 611 -21.88 23.22 -11.72
N ARG A 612 -23.05 22.85 -12.28
CA ARG A 612 -23.51 23.35 -13.60
C ARG A 612 -23.91 24.81 -13.53
N VAL A 613 -24.70 25.20 -12.52
CA VAL A 613 -25.14 26.59 -12.34
C VAL A 613 -23.92 27.51 -12.16
N TYR A 614 -22.98 27.16 -11.27
CA TYR A 614 -21.72 27.86 -11.07
C TYR A 614 -20.84 27.96 -12.33
N SER A 615 -20.88 26.96 -13.22
CA SER A 615 -20.03 26.96 -14.43
C SER A 615 -20.63 27.72 -15.61
N ASN A 616 -21.95 27.98 -15.59
CA ASN A 616 -22.71 28.44 -16.76
C ASN A 616 -23.35 29.82 -16.58
N ASN A 617 -23.29 30.41 -15.38
CA ASN A 617 -23.93 31.69 -15.06
C ASN A 617 -22.93 32.60 -14.32
N ASP A 618 -23.27 33.88 -14.20
CA ASP A 618 -22.50 34.82 -13.38
C ASP A 618 -22.48 34.39 -11.90
N THR A 619 -21.30 34.47 -11.27
CA THR A 619 -21.12 33.91 -9.94
C THR A 619 -21.89 34.69 -8.87
N ARG A 620 -21.83 36.02 -8.90
CA ARG A 620 -22.43 36.90 -7.89
C ARG A 620 -23.93 37.06 -8.07
N SER A 621 -24.38 37.32 -9.28
CA SER A 621 -25.78 37.68 -9.59
C SER A 621 -26.69 36.51 -9.95
N THR A 622 -26.19 35.28 -9.95
CA THR A 622 -27.02 34.10 -10.27
C THR A 622 -26.58 32.84 -9.52
N ALA A 623 -25.29 32.50 -9.52
CA ALA A 623 -24.86 31.23 -8.93
C ALA A 623 -24.96 31.23 -7.39
N ILE A 624 -24.45 32.26 -6.72
CA ILE A 624 -24.47 32.38 -5.26
C ILE A 624 -25.91 32.42 -4.71
N ASP A 625 -26.81 33.16 -5.34
CA ASP A 625 -28.23 33.18 -4.97
C ASP A 625 -28.85 31.79 -5.08
N TRP A 626 -28.66 31.11 -6.23
CA TRP A 626 -29.13 29.74 -6.42
C TRP A 626 -28.57 28.76 -5.38
N PHE A 627 -27.29 28.89 -5.00
CA PHE A 627 -26.67 28.07 -3.96
C PHE A 627 -27.42 28.24 -2.64
N TRP A 628 -27.65 29.46 -2.17
CA TRP A 628 -28.30 29.70 -0.89
C TRP A 628 -29.79 29.35 -0.88
N GLU A 629 -30.49 29.45 -2.01
CA GLU A 629 -31.87 28.96 -2.14
C GLU A 629 -31.99 27.43 -2.00
N HIS A 630 -30.97 26.68 -2.44
CA HIS A 630 -31.03 25.22 -2.55
C HIS A 630 -30.20 24.47 -1.51
N PHE A 631 -29.25 25.13 -0.84
CA PHE A 631 -28.29 24.52 0.09
C PHE A 631 -28.99 23.80 1.26
N ASP A 632 -28.65 22.52 1.45
CA ASP A 632 -29.21 21.67 2.51
C ASP A 632 -28.17 21.45 3.63
N PRO A 633 -28.23 22.23 4.73
CA PRO A 633 -27.27 22.13 5.83
C PRO A 633 -27.41 20.85 6.67
N LYS A 634 -28.45 20.03 6.46
CA LYS A 634 -28.57 18.71 7.11
C LYS A 634 -27.69 17.69 6.41
N ASN A 635 -27.68 17.74 5.09
CA ASN A 635 -27.00 16.78 4.22
C ASN A 635 -25.63 17.25 3.72
N TYR A 636 -25.33 18.55 3.79
CA TYR A 636 -24.04 19.12 3.41
C TYR A 636 -23.51 20.07 4.48
N SER A 637 -22.20 20.25 4.52
CA SER A 637 -21.53 21.21 5.40
C SER A 637 -20.47 22.02 4.66
N ILE A 638 -20.28 23.27 5.09
CA ILE A 638 -19.28 24.18 4.56
C ILE A 638 -18.05 24.13 5.47
N TRP A 639 -16.87 24.04 4.86
CA TRP A 639 -15.58 23.94 5.53
C TRP A 639 -14.66 25.04 5.01
N ARG A 640 -14.14 25.88 5.91
CA ARG A 640 -12.99 26.74 5.66
C ARG A 640 -11.74 25.87 5.58
N VAL A 641 -10.87 26.16 4.62
CA VAL A 641 -9.63 25.44 4.36
C VAL A 641 -8.49 26.45 4.29
N ASP A 642 -7.49 26.29 5.16
CA ASP A 642 -6.32 27.18 5.25
C ASP A 642 -5.03 26.37 5.12
N TYR A 643 -4.10 26.78 4.25
CA TYR A 643 -2.79 26.14 4.16
C TYR A 643 -1.92 26.49 5.38
N ARG A 644 -1.18 25.52 5.90
CA ARG A 644 -0.44 25.66 7.18
C ARG A 644 0.92 26.35 7.03
N TYR A 645 1.57 26.22 5.88
CA TYR A 645 2.96 26.62 5.67
C TYR A 645 3.07 27.88 4.79
N ASN A 646 2.25 28.90 5.07
CA ASN A 646 2.23 30.12 4.25
C ASN A 646 3.59 30.85 4.23
N ASP A 647 4.38 30.73 5.30
CA ASP A 647 5.73 31.32 5.39
C ASP A 647 6.75 30.68 4.42
N GLU A 648 6.44 29.50 3.85
CA GLU A 648 7.26 28.82 2.84
C GLU A 648 6.91 29.24 1.40
N LEU A 649 5.85 30.04 1.20
CA LEU A 649 5.32 30.36 -0.14
C LEU A 649 6.06 31.54 -0.80
N THR A 650 6.91 31.23 -1.78
CA THR A 650 7.76 32.23 -2.46
C THR A 650 7.10 32.92 -3.66
N LYS A 651 6.40 32.19 -4.53
CA LYS A 651 5.84 32.71 -5.78
C LYS A 651 4.37 32.37 -5.95
N VAL A 652 3.56 33.34 -6.36
CA VAL A 652 2.09 33.17 -6.54
C VAL A 652 1.76 31.97 -7.44
N PHE A 653 2.43 31.83 -8.58
CA PHE A 653 2.19 30.72 -9.51
C PHE A 653 2.61 29.34 -8.94
N MET A 654 3.63 29.30 -8.08
CA MET A 654 4.04 28.06 -7.39
C MET A 654 3.00 27.67 -6.34
N SER A 655 2.50 28.64 -5.57
CA SER A 655 1.40 28.45 -4.62
C SER A 655 0.12 27.96 -5.32
N SER A 656 -0.21 28.50 -6.49
CA SER A 656 -1.31 28.01 -7.34
C SER A 656 -1.07 26.57 -7.83
N ASN A 657 0.17 26.19 -8.11
CA ASN A 657 0.52 24.82 -8.49
C ASN A 657 0.36 23.83 -7.32
N LEU A 658 0.61 24.25 -6.06
CA LEU A 658 0.29 23.43 -4.87
C LEU A 658 -1.21 23.12 -4.77
N ILE A 659 -2.07 24.12 -5.01
CA ILE A 659 -3.54 23.93 -5.08
C ILE A 659 -3.89 22.91 -6.17
N GLY A 660 -3.28 23.03 -7.35
CA GLY A 660 -3.50 22.11 -8.47
C GLY A 660 -3.12 20.66 -8.15
N GLY A 661 -1.95 20.47 -7.52
CA GLY A 661 -1.49 19.15 -7.08
C GLY A 661 -2.43 18.51 -6.04
N PHE A 662 -2.89 19.31 -5.07
CA PHE A 662 -3.85 18.86 -4.06
C PHE A 662 -5.18 18.42 -4.70
N PHE A 663 -5.72 19.20 -5.65
CA PHE A 663 -6.96 18.87 -6.35
C PHE A 663 -6.86 17.60 -7.22
N ILE A 664 -5.71 17.34 -7.85
CA ILE A 664 -5.46 16.08 -8.58
C ILE A 664 -5.53 14.88 -7.63
N ARG A 665 -4.99 15.00 -6.42
CA ARG A 665 -5.03 13.91 -5.42
C ARG A 665 -6.41 13.71 -4.81
N LEU A 666 -7.26 14.74 -4.79
CA LEU A 666 -8.66 14.69 -4.37
C LEU A 666 -9.64 14.08 -5.41
N GLU A 667 -9.18 13.53 -6.53
CA GLU A 667 -10.04 13.03 -7.64
C GLU A 667 -11.20 12.11 -7.18
N ARG A 668 -10.99 11.29 -6.15
CA ARG A 668 -12.02 10.40 -5.57
C ARG A 668 -13.21 11.19 -4.99
N ALA A 669 -12.96 12.37 -4.43
CA ALA A 669 -13.99 13.26 -3.86
C ALA A 669 -14.68 14.13 -4.92
N ARG A 670 -14.22 14.17 -6.18
CA ARG A 670 -14.73 15.08 -7.23
C ARG A 670 -16.23 14.92 -7.46
N LYS A 671 -16.78 13.71 -7.32
CA LYS A 671 -18.24 13.48 -7.49
C LYS A 671 -19.11 13.98 -6.34
N CYS A 672 -18.54 14.19 -5.16
CA CYS A 672 -19.32 14.40 -3.93
C CYS A 672 -19.01 15.70 -3.18
N ALA A 673 -17.90 16.38 -3.49
CA ALA A 673 -17.55 17.68 -2.94
C ALA A 673 -17.34 18.75 -4.04
N PHE A 674 -17.45 20.01 -3.65
CA PHE A 674 -17.08 21.19 -4.45
C PHE A 674 -16.13 22.06 -3.61
N GLY A 675 -15.19 22.77 -4.22
CA GLY A 675 -14.31 23.66 -3.48
C GLY A 675 -13.75 24.81 -4.31
N SER A 676 -13.38 25.88 -3.64
CA SER A 676 -12.62 27.00 -4.17
C SER A 676 -11.42 27.24 -3.26
N LEU A 677 -10.21 27.23 -3.82
CA LEU A 677 -8.99 27.66 -3.12
C LEU A 677 -8.32 28.76 -3.94
N VAL A 678 -7.88 29.81 -3.24
CA VAL A 678 -7.26 30.99 -3.82
C VAL A 678 -5.91 31.29 -3.15
N VAL A 679 -5.02 31.88 -3.94
CA VAL A 679 -3.77 32.50 -3.49
C VAL A 679 -4.05 33.98 -3.27
N LEU A 680 -3.71 34.47 -2.07
CA LEU A 680 -3.93 35.85 -1.63
C LEU A 680 -2.61 36.52 -1.32
N GLY A 681 -2.45 37.79 -1.68
CA GLY A 681 -1.23 38.57 -1.46
C GLY A 681 -0.32 38.63 -2.68
N GLU A 682 0.99 38.78 -2.45
CA GLU A 682 1.99 38.98 -3.50
C GLU A 682 3.16 37.98 -3.34
N ASP A 683 4.11 37.98 -4.27
CA ASP A 683 5.33 37.15 -4.16
C ASP A 683 6.03 37.39 -2.81
N HIS A 684 6.46 36.30 -2.17
CA HIS A 684 7.06 36.25 -0.83
C HIS A 684 6.19 36.76 0.33
N ALA A 685 4.93 37.09 0.09
CA ALA A 685 3.96 37.53 1.10
C ALA A 685 2.53 37.00 0.83
N ASN A 686 2.43 35.80 0.26
CA ASN A 686 1.15 35.19 -0.12
C ASN A 686 0.70 34.07 0.83
N SER A 687 -0.57 33.68 0.73
CA SER A 687 -1.18 32.62 1.53
C SER A 687 -2.27 31.90 0.73
N ILE A 688 -2.44 30.61 0.97
CA ILE A 688 -3.49 29.79 0.31
C ILE A 688 -4.65 29.55 1.29
N ALA A 689 -5.86 29.89 0.86
CA ALA A 689 -7.07 29.62 1.64
C ALA A 689 -8.33 29.47 0.76
N GLY A 690 -9.42 28.99 1.33
CA GLY A 690 -10.73 29.00 0.69
C GLY A 690 -11.76 28.09 1.36
N TYR A 691 -12.74 27.62 0.60
CA TYR A 691 -13.89 26.89 1.13
C TYR A 691 -14.22 25.62 0.33
N PHE A 692 -14.69 24.60 1.05
CA PHE A 692 -15.21 23.36 0.49
C PHE A 692 -16.64 23.11 0.97
N VAL A 693 -17.49 22.65 0.06
CA VAL A 693 -18.83 22.11 0.32
C VAL A 693 -18.74 20.59 0.26
N ILE A 694 -18.99 19.94 1.39
CA ILE A 694 -18.70 18.52 1.66
C ILE A 694 -19.99 17.80 2.08
N PRO A 695 -20.23 16.55 1.66
CA PRO A 695 -21.44 15.80 2.00
C PRO A 695 -21.33 15.27 3.44
N GLY A 696 -22.44 15.30 4.16
CA GLY A 696 -22.51 14.96 5.57
C GLY A 696 -21.95 16.06 6.47
N GLN A 697 -21.65 15.67 7.72
CA GLN A 697 -21.30 16.58 8.82
C GLN A 697 -19.84 16.45 9.26
N GLU A 698 -19.09 15.54 8.64
CA GLU A 698 -17.69 15.19 8.91
C GLU A 698 -16.91 15.15 7.57
N ILE A 699 -15.58 15.20 7.63
CA ILE A 699 -14.75 15.12 6.41
C ILE A 699 -14.72 13.66 5.93
N PRO A 700 -15.02 13.38 4.65
CA PRO A 700 -15.02 12.04 4.09
C PRO A 700 -13.62 11.44 3.94
N GLU A 701 -13.54 10.11 3.94
CA GLU A 701 -12.30 9.33 3.75
C GLU A 701 -11.59 9.73 2.45
N GLU A 702 -12.34 9.99 1.37
CA GLU A 702 -11.81 10.44 0.09
C GLU A 702 -11.13 11.83 0.12
N ILE A 703 -11.29 12.61 1.21
CA ILE A 703 -10.61 13.90 1.41
C ILE A 703 -9.49 13.79 2.46
N TYR A 704 -9.71 13.14 3.61
CA TYR A 704 -8.67 13.09 4.65
C TYR A 704 -7.56 12.06 4.39
N SER A 705 -7.74 11.11 3.45
CA SER A 705 -6.73 10.08 3.17
C SER A 705 -5.66 10.50 2.15
N VAL A 706 -5.64 11.76 1.67
CA VAL A 706 -4.66 12.22 0.68
C VAL A 706 -3.41 12.78 1.35
N ALA A 707 -2.24 12.58 0.75
CA ALA A 707 -0.94 12.84 1.38
C ALA A 707 -0.76 14.28 1.90
N ASP A 708 -1.26 15.29 1.18
CA ASP A 708 -1.15 16.70 1.60
C ASP A 708 -2.33 17.20 2.44
N PHE A 709 -3.27 16.34 2.87
CA PHE A 709 -4.36 16.76 3.75
C PHE A 709 -3.84 17.41 5.04
N GLU A 710 -2.74 16.88 5.60
CA GLU A 710 -2.08 17.43 6.78
C GLU A 710 -1.48 18.83 6.57
N SER A 711 -1.19 19.22 5.31
CA SER A 711 -0.70 20.56 4.96
C SER A 711 -1.80 21.63 4.98
N TYR A 712 -3.06 21.23 5.09
CA TYR A 712 -4.21 22.13 5.20
C TYR A 712 -4.90 21.98 6.57
N THR A 713 -5.69 22.99 6.93
CA THR A 713 -6.53 22.99 8.13
C THR A 713 -7.98 23.13 7.70
N PHE A 714 -8.75 22.06 7.83
CA PHE A 714 -10.18 22.06 7.55
C PHE A 714 -10.95 22.41 8.82
N ARG A 715 -11.69 23.53 8.80
CA ARG A 715 -12.54 24.01 9.90
C ARG A 715 -13.97 24.11 9.41
N LYS A 716 -14.88 23.34 10.02
CA LYS A 716 -16.31 23.43 9.74
C LYS A 716 -16.82 24.80 10.20
N VAL A 717 -17.56 25.50 9.34
CA VAL A 717 -18.07 26.85 9.64
C VAL A 717 -19.58 26.86 9.78
N ASP A 718 -20.10 27.81 10.56
CA ASP A 718 -21.53 28.05 10.67
C ASP A 718 -21.98 28.95 9.52
N HIS A 719 -22.63 28.35 8.52
CA HIS A 719 -23.25 29.04 7.39
C HIS A 719 -24.35 30.05 7.75
N THR A 720 -24.84 30.07 8.99
CA THR A 720 -25.84 31.05 9.46
C THR A 720 -25.22 32.36 9.94
N ASP A 721 -23.90 32.38 10.20
CA ASP A 721 -23.16 33.60 10.52
C ASP A 721 -23.03 34.49 9.27
N PRO A 722 -23.53 35.75 9.28
CA PRO A 722 -23.42 36.66 8.15
C PRO A 722 -21.98 36.93 7.68
N SER A 723 -21.00 36.91 8.59
CA SER A 723 -19.59 37.09 8.24
C SER A 723 -19.02 35.86 7.53
N VAL A 724 -19.39 34.65 7.97
CA VAL A 724 -19.02 33.41 7.28
C VAL A 724 -19.67 33.36 5.90
N LYS A 725 -20.96 33.73 5.81
CA LYS A 725 -21.69 33.79 4.55
C LYS A 725 -21.04 34.75 3.55
N SER A 726 -20.77 36.00 3.96
CA SER A 726 -20.08 36.98 3.09
C SER A 726 -18.70 36.47 2.65
N ASN A 727 -17.90 35.92 3.57
CA ASN A 727 -16.59 35.37 3.24
C ASN A 727 -16.70 34.17 2.28
N PHE A 728 -17.69 33.28 2.45
CA PHE A 728 -17.90 32.17 1.52
C PHE A 728 -18.20 32.70 0.11
N GLU A 729 -19.09 33.67 -0.03
CA GLU A 729 -19.46 34.29 -1.31
C GLU A 729 -18.25 34.91 -2.01
N ASP A 730 -17.45 35.68 -1.28
CA ASP A 730 -16.22 36.31 -1.77
C ASP A 730 -15.22 35.28 -2.31
N TYR A 731 -14.97 34.20 -1.57
CA TYR A 731 -14.06 33.13 -1.99
C TYR A 731 -14.60 32.25 -3.12
N ILE A 732 -15.90 32.26 -3.38
CA ILE A 732 -16.55 31.51 -4.47
C ILE A 732 -16.55 32.34 -5.77
N ALA A 733 -16.65 33.66 -5.65
CA ALA A 733 -16.58 34.63 -6.75
C ALA A 733 -15.16 35.12 -7.09
N TRP A 734 -14.18 34.90 -6.19
CA TRP A 734 -12.79 35.40 -6.29
C TRP A 734 -12.66 36.93 -6.25
N ASP A 735 -13.63 37.60 -5.64
CA ASP A 735 -13.69 39.05 -5.45
C ASP A 735 -14.17 39.40 -4.03
N GLY A 736 -14.05 40.67 -3.62
CA GLY A 736 -14.42 41.12 -2.27
C GLY A 736 -13.27 41.15 -1.26
N HIS A 737 -13.59 40.98 0.03
CA HIS A 737 -12.69 41.18 1.17
C HIS A 737 -12.06 39.86 1.64
N LEU A 738 -11.23 39.25 0.78
CA LEU A 738 -10.55 37.97 1.02
C LEU A 738 -9.47 38.10 2.12
N ASP A 739 -9.87 37.97 3.38
CA ASP A 739 -9.02 38.12 4.59
C ASP A 739 -8.18 39.41 4.62
N GLY A 740 -8.68 40.50 4.01
CA GLY A 740 -7.94 41.77 3.88
C GLY A 740 -6.73 41.73 2.95
N LYS A 741 -6.55 40.66 2.16
CA LYS A 741 -5.50 40.50 1.15
C LYS A 741 -6.10 40.55 -0.26
N LYS A 742 -5.30 40.97 -1.23
CA LYS A 742 -5.69 41.01 -2.65
C LYS A 742 -5.71 39.59 -3.24
N PHE A 743 -6.72 39.27 -4.05
CA PHE A 743 -6.72 38.07 -4.89
C PHE A 743 -5.56 38.09 -5.88
N ALA A 744 -4.86 36.96 -6.03
CA ALA A 744 -3.72 36.83 -6.94
C ALA A 744 -3.92 35.71 -8.00
N ASP A 745 -4.37 34.53 -7.57
CA ASP A 745 -4.71 33.39 -8.45
C ASP A 745 -5.66 32.43 -7.71
N GLY A 746 -6.30 31.48 -8.39
CA GLY A 746 -7.23 30.53 -7.75
C GLY A 746 -7.60 29.35 -8.63
N LYS A 747 -8.13 28.29 -7.99
CA LYS A 747 -8.62 27.08 -8.68
C LYS A 747 -9.92 26.59 -8.04
N ILE A 748 -10.80 26.07 -8.89
CA ILE A 748 -12.08 25.45 -8.49
C ILE A 748 -11.98 23.93 -8.59
N PHE A 749 -12.36 23.24 -7.53
CA PHE A 749 -12.55 21.80 -7.47
C PHE A 749 -14.01 21.47 -7.80
N LYS A 750 -14.26 20.94 -9.00
CA LYS A 750 -15.60 20.56 -9.48
C LYS A 750 -15.56 19.28 -10.32
#